data_AF-A0A365NLY5-F1
#
_entry.id   AF-A0A365NLY5-F1
#
_cell.length_a   1.000
_cell.length_b   1.000
_cell.length_c   1.000
_cell.angle_alpha   90.00
_cell.angle_beta   90.00
_cell.angle_gamma   90.00
#
_symmetry.space_group_name_H-M   'P 1'
#
loop_
_entity.id
_entity.type
_entity.pdbx_description
1 polymer ?
#
loop_
_entity_poly.entity_id
_entity_poly.type
_entity_poly.pdbx_seq_one_letter_code
_entity_poly.pdbx_strand_id
1 'polypeptide(L)'
;MPKRPFNRKDEYLFYPIGLPEYKRSQSQVMPVKEVAMMILMDTLTDKPDWHKKVFDETIVKKGINEARQQSEDGLYARMMQDKLEKGPRKPRDRIITDAAFDYCIKELRGKARYFEKSGLIPTLDGPGNTIIKSDSFIDESLHRDLNRACYTLLKDQEGNTDWHPRSNDMVQNLIHPSMHSFVYDRSPFIQHEVVGVSNALDFMGEGKPVRGQPPVARQNLFEHVWEPEFAIGSGKIGSEYCSNKYQWLPANVRFREDGSAEFTSYVNNLHPTRFPEVYRTIERLVDGAIPAWDHCLREVSRFNDGTFAGRNKSRFERINEASDENGDLWTPEFNVKEFFHKDVELTHQELRDLEEECYHESEDPVEFDEDEDQRRMNEGLPPLTPNVDDETMAEVKWLKYRDAILPDPKPFEEVDYAPKQSLREKFKKDGLQIIVKMASIELTPEKPEFPAGSWHLEGQMNEKIAATALYYFDSENVVPSRLSFRMQTSSYLNDEIKAGQDRYNYLERVFGTDLGMQGGLARSCVQSYGDVDTPEGRLLAFPNVFQHRVSSFKLQDPTKPGHRRFMALWLVDPHRRILSTANVPPQQKDWWTGSGEVPSGLMDIEEARAHRLKLMGERTAEKSIKSNIVIIIMHFTTLLTSAIALASTAASQPTARQAPTANAVIMIVNSADHSRQPVRIPLAQLTTLNYQVTELRLESLNVNIPDIESPKLGDVVCQRYKDKYGVQLGSTEFSHEKPALISTNPVEFGWVLCYHKDRA
;
A
#
# COMPACT_ATOMS: atom_id res chain seq x y z
N MET A 1 -3.11 30.26 -12.42
CA MET A 1 -2.75 29.09 -13.27
C MET A 1 -2.34 29.57 -14.65
N PRO A 2 -1.31 28.97 -15.28
CA PRO A 2 -0.89 29.32 -16.64
C PRO A 2 -2.05 29.16 -17.63
N LYS A 3 -2.26 30.17 -18.49
CA LYS A 3 -3.37 30.19 -19.45
C LYS A 3 -2.96 29.45 -20.73
N ARG A 4 -3.37 28.18 -20.89
CA ARG A 4 -3.31 27.46 -22.18
C ARG A 4 -4.49 27.91 -23.05
N PRO A 5 -4.35 28.06 -24.39
CA PRO A 5 -5.51 28.15 -25.27
C PRO A 5 -6.38 26.90 -25.09
N PHE A 6 -7.68 27.14 -24.84
CA PHE A 6 -8.65 26.16 -24.37
C PHE A 6 -8.97 25.09 -25.43
N ASN A 7 -8.60 23.83 -25.20
CA ASN A 7 -9.06 22.69 -25.99
C ASN A 7 -10.06 21.87 -25.18
N ARG A 8 -11.34 21.91 -25.57
CA ARG A 8 -12.45 21.26 -24.86
C ARG A 8 -12.28 19.73 -24.74
N LYS A 9 -11.52 19.08 -25.64
CA LYS A 9 -11.29 17.62 -25.61
C LYS A 9 -10.29 17.18 -24.53
N ASP A 10 -9.24 17.97 -24.27
CA ASP A 10 -8.18 17.64 -23.31
C ASP A 10 -8.64 17.75 -21.84
N GLU A 11 -9.75 18.46 -21.56
CA GLU A 11 -10.31 18.54 -20.22
C GLU A 11 -10.95 17.19 -19.78
N TYR A 12 -11.34 16.35 -20.74
CA TYR A 12 -12.02 15.07 -20.48
C TYR A 12 -11.08 13.86 -20.43
N LEU A 13 -9.83 14.00 -20.88
CA LEU A 13 -8.80 12.97 -20.80
C LEU A 13 -7.95 13.17 -19.54
N PHE A 14 -7.58 12.05 -18.92
CA PHE A 14 -6.70 12.01 -17.77
C PHE A 14 -6.10 10.61 -17.60
N TYR A 15 -5.01 10.55 -16.84
CA TYR A 15 -4.45 9.29 -16.35
C TYR A 15 -4.91 9.05 -14.90
N PRO A 16 -5.48 7.88 -14.56
CA PRO A 16 -5.96 7.61 -13.21
C PRO A 16 -4.86 7.68 -12.14
N ILE A 17 -5.23 8.16 -10.95
CA ILE A 17 -4.37 8.23 -9.78
C ILE A 17 -5.02 7.38 -8.67
N GLY A 18 -4.24 6.55 -7.99
CA GLY A 18 -4.67 5.52 -7.03
C GLY A 18 -5.33 6.01 -5.74
N LEU A 19 -5.66 7.31 -5.65
CA LEU A 19 -6.26 7.89 -4.46
C LEU A 19 -7.69 7.37 -4.28
N PRO A 20 -8.14 7.23 -3.01
CA PRO A 20 -9.50 6.81 -2.72
C PRO A 20 -10.53 7.62 -3.50
N GLU A 21 -11.52 6.91 -4.06
CA GLU A 21 -12.65 7.50 -4.81
C GLU A 21 -12.27 8.28 -6.09
N TYR A 22 -10.99 8.27 -6.48
CA TYR A 22 -10.56 8.84 -7.73
C TYR A 22 -11.15 8.03 -8.90
N LYS A 23 -11.75 8.72 -9.87
CA LYS A 23 -12.43 8.06 -10.98
C LYS A 23 -11.48 7.08 -11.70
N ARG A 24 -11.91 5.82 -11.81
CA ARG A 24 -11.20 4.76 -12.54
C ARG A 24 -9.81 4.46 -11.95
N SER A 25 -9.60 4.68 -10.65
CA SER A 25 -8.36 4.28 -9.96
C SER A 25 -8.36 2.84 -9.44
N GLN A 26 -9.54 2.21 -9.40
CA GLN A 26 -9.75 0.86 -8.88
C GLN A 26 -9.41 -0.23 -9.91
N SER A 27 -8.98 -1.37 -9.39
CA SER A 27 -8.86 -2.65 -10.08
C SER A 27 -10.15 -3.47 -9.90
N GLN A 28 -10.47 -4.29 -10.89
CA GLN A 28 -11.36 -5.43 -10.65
C GLN A 28 -10.71 -6.36 -9.61
N VAL A 29 -11.51 -6.98 -8.73
CA VAL A 29 -11.01 -8.06 -7.86
C VAL A 29 -10.67 -9.27 -8.71
N MET A 30 -9.46 -9.80 -8.56
CA MET A 30 -9.00 -10.98 -9.29
C MET A 30 -9.06 -12.23 -8.39
N PRO A 31 -9.35 -13.42 -8.91
CA PRO A 31 -9.22 -14.65 -8.13
C PRO A 31 -7.78 -14.86 -7.63
N VAL A 32 -7.61 -15.55 -6.50
CA VAL A 32 -6.28 -15.90 -5.95
C VAL A 32 -5.41 -16.64 -6.96
N LYS A 33 -6.03 -17.47 -7.81
CA LYS A 33 -5.33 -18.16 -8.92
C LYS A 33 -4.74 -17.17 -9.92
N GLU A 34 -5.45 -16.09 -10.27
CA GLU A 34 -4.94 -15.08 -11.20
C GLU A 34 -3.75 -14.31 -10.62
N VAL A 35 -3.83 -13.92 -9.35
CA VAL A 35 -2.72 -13.25 -8.65
C VAL A 35 -1.51 -14.19 -8.57
N ALA A 36 -1.74 -15.46 -8.24
CA ALA A 36 -0.69 -16.49 -8.21
C ALA A 36 -0.02 -16.68 -9.60
N MET A 37 -0.81 -16.70 -10.67
CA MET A 37 -0.30 -16.78 -12.05
C MET A 37 0.57 -15.57 -12.39
N MET A 38 0.17 -14.36 -11.99
CA MET A 38 0.95 -13.14 -12.19
C MET A 38 2.31 -13.20 -11.47
N ILE A 39 2.33 -13.63 -10.21
CA ILE A 39 3.56 -13.80 -9.42
C ILE A 39 4.48 -14.86 -10.03
N LEU A 40 3.90 -15.98 -10.50
CA LEU A 40 4.66 -17.03 -11.18
C LEU A 40 5.32 -16.50 -12.47
N MET A 41 4.57 -15.79 -13.31
CA MET A 41 5.11 -15.20 -14.54
C MET A 41 6.20 -14.15 -14.26
N ASP A 42 6.04 -13.32 -13.23
CA ASP A 42 7.08 -12.39 -12.81
C ASP A 42 8.38 -13.13 -12.43
N THR A 43 8.25 -14.18 -11.61
CA THR A 43 9.38 -15.02 -11.18
C THR A 43 10.07 -15.71 -12.36
N LEU A 44 9.31 -16.18 -13.34
CA LEU A 44 9.86 -16.83 -14.53
C LEU A 44 10.58 -15.83 -15.45
N THR A 45 10.08 -14.60 -15.56
CA THR A 45 10.69 -13.55 -16.39
C THR A 45 11.97 -12.96 -15.79
N ASP A 46 12.27 -13.22 -14.51
CA ASP A 46 13.56 -12.87 -13.89
C ASP A 46 14.67 -13.90 -14.16
N LYS A 47 14.34 -15.06 -14.75
CA LYS A 47 15.35 -16.06 -15.08
C LYS A 47 16.13 -15.63 -16.34
N PRO A 48 17.46 -15.84 -16.39
CA PRO A 48 18.24 -15.61 -17.60
C PRO A 48 17.66 -16.39 -18.79
N ASP A 49 17.62 -15.77 -19.97
CA ASP A 49 17.09 -16.36 -21.21
C ASP A 49 15.65 -16.88 -21.13
N TRP A 50 14.83 -16.38 -20.19
CA TRP A 50 13.43 -16.83 -20.05
C TRP A 50 12.66 -16.78 -21.37
N HIS A 51 12.87 -15.73 -22.18
CA HIS A 51 12.19 -15.51 -23.46
C HIS A 51 12.48 -16.60 -24.49
N LYS A 52 13.61 -17.31 -24.38
CA LYS A 52 13.93 -18.50 -25.19
C LYS A 52 13.40 -19.78 -24.54
N LYS A 53 13.59 -19.90 -23.23
CA LYS A 53 13.24 -21.09 -22.44
C LYS A 53 11.75 -21.44 -22.47
N VAL A 54 10.87 -20.46 -22.61
CA VAL A 54 9.41 -20.69 -22.69
C VAL A 54 8.98 -21.40 -23.98
N PHE A 55 9.85 -21.48 -25.00
CA PHE A 55 9.62 -22.24 -26.23
C PHE A 55 10.26 -23.64 -26.21
N ASP A 56 11.10 -23.95 -25.21
CA ASP A 56 11.69 -25.27 -25.05
C ASP A 56 10.73 -26.18 -24.26
N GLU A 57 10.07 -27.09 -24.97
CA GLU A 57 9.11 -28.03 -24.39
C GLU A 57 9.71 -28.95 -23.32
N THR A 58 11.03 -29.23 -23.37
CA THR A 58 11.70 -30.04 -22.35
C THR A 58 11.83 -29.25 -21.04
N ILE A 59 12.21 -27.99 -21.15
CA ILE A 59 12.30 -27.08 -19.99
C ILE A 59 10.91 -26.82 -19.41
N VAL A 60 9.91 -26.59 -20.25
CA VAL A 60 8.52 -26.39 -19.82
C VAL A 60 8.00 -27.61 -19.06
N LYS A 61 8.16 -28.83 -19.61
CA LYS A 61 7.75 -30.07 -18.93
C LYS A 61 8.45 -30.27 -17.59
N LYS A 62 9.75 -29.98 -17.52
CA LYS A 62 10.49 -30.02 -16.26
C LYS A 62 9.94 -29.01 -15.25
N GLY A 63 9.64 -27.79 -15.69
CA GLY A 63 9.04 -26.74 -14.86
C GLY A 63 7.66 -27.12 -14.30
N ILE A 64 6.81 -27.77 -15.10
CA ILE A 64 5.52 -28.32 -14.63
C ILE A 64 5.74 -29.32 -13.49
N ASN A 65 6.68 -30.27 -13.68
CA ASN A 65 6.98 -31.29 -12.67
C ASN A 65 7.53 -30.68 -11.37
N GLU A 66 8.40 -29.68 -11.47
CA GLU A 66 8.92 -28.96 -10.31
C GLU A 66 7.81 -28.18 -9.60
N ALA A 67 6.96 -27.46 -10.35
CA ALA A 67 5.83 -26.73 -9.78
C ALA A 67 4.92 -27.65 -8.98
N ARG A 68 4.57 -28.84 -9.50
CA ARG A 68 3.74 -29.86 -8.82
C ARG A 68 4.31 -30.35 -7.48
N GLN A 69 5.63 -30.26 -7.28
CA GLN A 69 6.29 -30.72 -6.05
C GLN A 69 6.51 -29.60 -5.03
N GLN A 70 6.50 -28.34 -5.45
CA GLN A 70 6.75 -27.20 -4.56
C GLN A 70 5.52 -26.87 -3.72
N SER A 71 5.73 -26.59 -2.43
CA SER A 71 4.68 -26.03 -1.57
C SER A 71 4.30 -24.62 -2.02
N GLU A 72 3.01 -24.32 -1.98
CA GLU A 72 2.44 -23.00 -2.28
C GLU A 72 2.15 -22.18 -1.02
N ASP A 73 2.59 -22.62 0.16
CA ASP A 73 2.34 -21.92 1.43
C ASP A 73 2.94 -20.51 1.41
N GLY A 74 4.19 -20.39 0.94
CA GLY A 74 4.85 -19.09 0.79
C GLY A 74 4.16 -18.20 -0.25
N LEU A 75 3.63 -18.78 -1.33
CA LEU A 75 2.87 -18.05 -2.35
C LEU A 75 1.56 -17.51 -1.77
N TYR A 76 0.82 -18.35 -1.06
CA TYR A 76 -0.42 -17.95 -0.40
C TYR A 76 -0.19 -16.88 0.67
N ALA A 77 0.81 -17.07 1.53
CA ALA A 77 1.19 -16.09 2.55
C ALA A 77 1.55 -14.73 1.94
N ARG A 78 2.25 -14.71 0.80
CA ARG A 78 2.54 -13.48 0.05
C ARG A 78 1.27 -12.79 -0.47
N MET A 79 0.30 -13.54 -0.98
CA MET A 79 -0.97 -12.96 -1.45
C MET A 79 -1.82 -12.40 -0.29
N MET A 80 -1.74 -13.04 0.89
CA MET A 80 -2.50 -12.64 2.09
C MET A 80 -1.77 -11.63 2.99
N GLN A 81 -0.53 -11.26 2.68
CA GLN A 81 0.35 -10.48 3.56
C GLN A 81 -0.23 -9.12 4.04
N ASP A 82 -1.21 -8.58 3.34
CA ASP A 82 -1.82 -7.27 3.59
C ASP A 82 -3.22 -7.36 4.22
N LYS A 83 -3.68 -8.58 4.56
CA LYS A 83 -4.97 -8.79 5.23
C LYS A 83 -4.80 -8.63 6.75
N LEU A 84 -5.77 -7.99 7.40
CA LEU A 84 -5.73 -7.63 8.83
C LEU A 84 -5.79 -8.86 9.76
N GLU A 85 -6.29 -9.99 9.24
CA GLU A 85 -6.28 -11.31 9.88
C GLU A 85 -5.59 -12.33 8.96
N LYS A 86 -5.59 -13.62 9.33
CA LYS A 86 -4.99 -14.70 8.50
C LYS A 86 -5.64 -14.85 7.10
N GLY A 87 -6.67 -14.05 6.79
CA GLY A 87 -7.47 -14.13 5.59
C GLY A 87 -8.28 -15.43 5.54
N PRO A 88 -8.96 -15.69 4.41
CA PRO A 88 -9.64 -16.97 4.21
C PRO A 88 -8.63 -18.11 4.28
N ARG A 89 -9.09 -19.30 4.69
CA ARG A 89 -8.24 -20.50 4.75
C ARG A 89 -7.65 -20.77 3.37
N LYS A 90 -6.36 -21.11 3.34
CA LYS A 90 -5.73 -21.63 2.11
C LYS A 90 -6.50 -22.85 1.59
N PRO A 91 -6.81 -22.91 0.29
CA PRO A 91 -7.30 -24.13 -0.35
C PRO A 91 -6.33 -25.30 -0.12
N ARG A 92 -6.87 -26.49 0.14
CA ARG A 92 -6.09 -27.74 0.21
C ARG A 92 -5.54 -28.12 -1.16
N ASP A 93 -6.32 -27.87 -2.20
CA ASP A 93 -5.92 -28.06 -3.59
C ASP A 93 -4.91 -27.00 -4.02
N ARG A 94 -4.11 -27.36 -5.04
CA ARG A 94 -3.12 -26.46 -5.60
C ARG A 94 -3.78 -25.27 -6.29
N ILE A 95 -3.25 -24.09 -6.02
CA ILE A 95 -3.64 -22.83 -6.64
C ILE A 95 -3.15 -22.81 -8.10
N ILE A 96 -1.87 -23.17 -8.33
CA ILE A 96 -1.35 -23.32 -9.70
C ILE A 96 -1.65 -24.74 -10.19
N THR A 97 -2.81 -24.91 -10.80
CA THR A 97 -3.20 -26.14 -11.52
C THR A 97 -2.40 -26.28 -12.83
N ASP A 98 -2.40 -27.46 -13.44
CA ASP A 98 -1.78 -27.66 -14.75
C ASP A 98 -2.37 -26.71 -15.81
N ALA A 99 -3.69 -26.49 -15.78
CA ALA A 99 -4.36 -25.53 -16.66
C ALA A 99 -3.87 -24.09 -16.45
N ALA A 100 -3.70 -23.67 -15.19
CA ALA A 100 -3.14 -22.35 -14.85
C ALA A 100 -1.68 -22.22 -15.30
N PHE A 101 -0.87 -23.27 -15.12
CA PHE A 101 0.53 -23.26 -15.57
C PHE A 101 0.63 -23.20 -17.09
N ASP A 102 -0.14 -24.01 -17.82
CA ASP A 102 -0.18 -24.00 -19.28
C ASP A 102 -0.62 -22.63 -19.82
N TYR A 103 -1.59 -21.98 -19.16
CA TYR A 103 -1.98 -20.61 -19.48
C TYR A 103 -0.80 -19.64 -19.31
N CYS A 104 -0.10 -19.69 -18.18
CA CYS A 104 1.10 -18.88 -17.93
C CYS A 104 2.16 -19.05 -19.04
N ILE A 105 2.44 -20.28 -19.47
CA ILE A 105 3.43 -20.54 -20.53
C ILE A 105 2.98 -19.95 -21.87
N LYS A 106 1.70 -20.12 -22.25
CA LYS A 106 1.15 -19.53 -23.48
C LYS A 106 1.25 -18.00 -23.47
N GLU A 107 0.92 -17.38 -22.34
CA GLU A 107 1.02 -15.93 -22.14
C GLU A 107 2.49 -15.46 -22.20
N LEU A 108 3.39 -16.16 -21.51
CA LEU A 108 4.82 -15.85 -21.51
C LEU A 108 5.43 -15.93 -22.90
N ARG A 109 4.97 -16.83 -23.78
CA ARG A 109 5.41 -16.86 -25.20
C ARG A 109 5.01 -15.59 -25.94
N GLY A 110 3.83 -15.02 -25.65
CA GLY A 110 3.41 -13.72 -26.17
C GLY A 110 4.29 -12.58 -25.65
N LYS A 111 4.53 -12.56 -24.34
CA LYS A 111 5.44 -11.59 -23.70
C LYS A 111 6.86 -11.70 -24.22
N ALA A 112 7.36 -12.91 -24.49
CA ALA A 112 8.70 -13.14 -25.05
C ALA A 112 8.84 -12.50 -26.44
N ARG A 113 7.85 -12.68 -27.32
CA ARG A 113 7.84 -12.02 -28.64
C ARG A 113 7.81 -10.50 -28.54
N TYR A 114 7.10 -9.95 -27.56
CA TYR A 114 7.08 -8.52 -27.31
C TYR A 114 8.42 -8.02 -26.75
N PHE A 115 9.01 -8.75 -25.81
CA PHE A 115 10.32 -8.46 -25.24
C PHE A 115 11.42 -8.46 -26.31
N GLU A 116 11.43 -9.40 -27.24
CA GLU A 116 12.42 -9.42 -28.35
C GLU A 116 12.34 -8.16 -29.23
N LYS A 117 11.14 -7.58 -29.39
CA LYS A 117 10.94 -6.36 -30.19
C LYS A 117 11.20 -5.08 -29.42
N SER A 118 10.87 -5.06 -28.14
CA SER A 118 10.80 -3.83 -27.34
C SER A 118 11.87 -3.74 -26.25
N GLY A 119 12.46 -4.85 -25.83
CA GLY A 119 13.27 -4.91 -24.61
C GLY A 119 12.49 -4.72 -23.31
N LEU A 120 11.15 -4.62 -23.35
CA LEU A 120 10.29 -4.38 -22.19
C LEU A 120 9.52 -5.63 -21.79
N ILE A 121 9.30 -5.81 -20.49
CA ILE A 121 8.58 -6.95 -19.91
C ILE A 121 7.35 -6.45 -19.14
N PRO A 122 6.14 -6.65 -19.68
CA PRO A 122 4.88 -6.50 -18.95
C PRO A 122 4.80 -7.54 -17.82
N THR A 123 4.83 -7.07 -16.58
CA THR A 123 4.74 -7.89 -15.37
C THR A 123 3.61 -7.42 -14.46
N LEU A 124 3.13 -8.32 -13.61
CA LEU A 124 1.98 -8.12 -12.74
C LEU A 124 0.80 -7.44 -13.48
N ASP A 125 0.54 -7.91 -14.71
CA ASP A 125 -0.45 -7.36 -15.63
C ASP A 125 -1.84 -7.96 -15.40
N GLY A 126 -2.62 -7.25 -14.59
CA GLY A 126 -4.05 -7.47 -14.38
C GLY A 126 -4.92 -6.74 -15.41
N PRO A 127 -6.25 -6.78 -15.28
CA PRO A 127 -7.17 -6.11 -16.19
C PRO A 127 -6.98 -4.58 -16.20
N GLY A 128 -6.37 -4.06 -17.27
CA GLY A 128 -6.23 -2.64 -17.54
C GLY A 128 -5.12 -1.94 -16.76
N ASN A 129 -4.31 -2.67 -15.98
CA ASN A 129 -3.19 -2.12 -15.21
C ASN A 129 -1.97 -3.04 -15.37
N THR A 130 -0.79 -2.46 -15.53
CA THR A 130 0.43 -3.23 -15.81
C THR A 130 1.65 -2.49 -15.26
N ILE A 131 2.64 -3.27 -14.82
CA ILE A 131 3.97 -2.79 -14.45
C ILE A 131 4.94 -3.22 -15.55
N ILE A 132 5.90 -2.36 -15.88
CA ILE A 132 6.91 -2.64 -16.90
C ILE A 132 8.26 -2.75 -16.23
N LYS A 133 8.96 -3.86 -16.44
CA LYS A 133 10.36 -4.02 -16.05
C LYS A 133 11.25 -4.23 -17.27
N SER A 134 12.51 -3.83 -17.18
CA SER A 134 13.55 -4.19 -18.14
C SER A 134 14.93 -4.12 -17.52
N ASP A 135 15.76 -5.10 -17.86
CA ASP A 135 17.16 -5.20 -17.43
C ASP A 135 18.14 -4.83 -18.55
N SER A 136 17.63 -4.50 -19.74
CA SER A 136 18.43 -4.25 -20.95
C SER A 136 18.05 -2.95 -21.68
N PHE A 137 17.04 -2.22 -21.21
CA PHE A 137 16.56 -1.02 -21.89
C PHE A 137 17.50 0.17 -21.75
N ILE A 138 18.28 0.23 -20.66
CA ILE A 138 19.27 1.28 -20.41
C ILE A 138 20.64 0.76 -20.83
N ASP A 139 21.27 1.45 -21.79
CA ASP A 139 22.58 1.05 -22.31
C ASP A 139 23.72 1.27 -21.28
N GLU A 140 24.82 0.53 -21.45
CA GLU A 140 25.99 0.58 -20.56
C GLU A 140 26.66 1.97 -20.50
N SER A 141 26.52 2.79 -21.55
CA SER A 141 27.04 4.16 -21.52
C SER A 141 26.22 5.03 -20.58
N LEU A 142 24.89 5.00 -20.70
CA LEU A 142 23.98 5.74 -19.83
C LEU A 142 24.12 5.27 -18.38
N HIS A 143 24.26 3.97 -18.15
CA HIS A 143 24.53 3.41 -16.82
C HIS A 143 25.81 3.99 -16.19
N ARG A 144 26.92 4.04 -16.95
CA ARG A 144 28.18 4.67 -16.47
C ARG A 144 28.04 6.17 -16.24
N ASP A 145 27.28 6.86 -17.07
CA ASP A 145 27.06 8.30 -16.94
C ASP A 145 26.20 8.64 -15.70
N LEU A 146 25.23 7.79 -15.37
CA LEU A 146 24.43 7.88 -14.13
C LEU A 146 25.29 7.67 -12.88
N ASN A 147 26.17 6.68 -12.91
CA ASN A 147 27.16 6.47 -11.85
C ASN A 147 28.05 7.70 -11.66
N ARG A 148 28.61 8.24 -12.75
CA ARG A 148 29.43 9.46 -12.71
C ARG A 148 28.66 10.68 -12.16
N ALA A 149 27.41 10.84 -12.57
CA ALA A 149 26.54 11.90 -12.07
C ALA A 149 26.31 11.76 -10.56
N CYS A 150 26.04 10.54 -10.09
CA CYS A 150 25.90 10.23 -8.66
C CYS A 150 27.16 10.61 -7.87
N TYR A 151 28.35 10.15 -8.28
CA TYR A 151 29.60 10.50 -7.61
C TYR A 151 29.92 11.99 -7.64
N THR A 152 29.57 12.68 -8.74
CA THR A 152 29.73 14.13 -8.85
C THR A 152 28.89 14.85 -7.79
N LEU A 153 27.63 14.45 -7.62
CA LEU A 153 26.74 15.04 -6.62
C LEU A 153 27.09 14.64 -5.18
N LEU A 154 27.53 13.40 -4.97
CA LEU A 154 28.03 12.95 -3.66
C LEU A 154 29.20 13.81 -3.20
N LYS A 155 30.17 14.05 -4.10
CA LYS A 155 31.33 14.89 -3.84
C LYS A 155 30.94 16.36 -3.63
N ASP A 156 29.97 16.86 -4.40
CA ASP A 156 29.49 18.23 -4.25
C ASP A 156 28.85 18.51 -2.89
N GLN A 157 28.20 17.48 -2.33
CA GLN A 157 27.58 17.55 -1.01
C GLN A 157 28.54 17.18 0.13
N GLU A 158 29.82 16.90 -0.16
CA GLU A 158 30.82 16.56 0.85
C GLU A 158 30.98 17.71 1.84
N GLY A 159 30.67 17.46 3.12
CA GLY A 159 30.69 18.46 4.19
C GLY A 159 29.33 19.11 4.49
N ASN A 160 28.30 18.93 3.65
CA ASN A 160 26.91 19.34 3.94
C ASN A 160 25.90 18.31 3.41
N THR A 161 26.10 17.06 3.81
CA THR A 161 25.27 15.93 3.40
C THR A 161 23.78 16.17 3.71
N ASP A 162 22.93 15.98 2.70
CA ASP A 162 21.49 16.11 2.87
C ASP A 162 20.84 14.76 3.20
N TRP A 163 20.80 14.42 4.49
CA TRP A 163 20.10 13.22 4.96
C TRP A 163 18.59 13.39 4.91
N HIS A 164 17.91 12.37 4.38
CA HIS A 164 16.45 12.34 4.36
C HIS A 164 15.92 12.33 5.80
N PRO A 165 14.93 13.17 6.13
CA PRO A 165 14.33 13.20 7.47
C PRO A 165 13.90 11.81 7.93
N ARG A 166 14.20 11.47 9.20
CA ARG A 166 13.81 10.21 9.86
C ARG A 166 14.38 8.93 9.21
N SER A 167 15.44 9.05 8.40
CA SER A 167 16.14 7.90 7.81
C SER A 167 17.28 7.34 8.66
N ASN A 168 17.55 7.92 9.85
CA ASN A 168 18.72 7.59 10.67
C ASN A 168 20.04 7.73 9.89
N ASP A 169 20.15 8.78 9.08
CA ASP A 169 21.32 9.06 8.21
C ASP A 169 21.69 7.87 7.31
N MET A 170 20.68 7.17 6.78
CA MET A 170 20.86 6.07 5.83
C MET A 170 20.45 6.45 4.41
N VAL A 171 19.64 7.50 4.21
CA VAL A 171 19.19 7.92 2.87
C VAL A 171 19.73 9.31 2.55
N GLN A 172 20.73 9.39 1.69
CA GLN A 172 21.28 10.64 1.20
C GLN A 172 20.50 11.13 -0.03
N ASN A 173 20.02 12.36 0.03
CA ASN A 173 19.27 13.02 -1.03
C ASN A 173 20.23 13.80 -1.96
N LEU A 174 20.55 13.24 -3.12
CA LEU A 174 21.39 13.92 -4.11
C LEU A 174 20.58 14.95 -4.91
N ILE A 175 19.39 14.55 -5.35
CA ILE A 175 18.35 15.43 -5.91
C ILE A 175 17.06 15.02 -5.22
N HIS A 176 16.34 15.95 -4.58
CA HIS A 176 15.09 15.60 -3.91
C HIS A 176 14.01 16.66 -4.09
N PRO A 177 12.81 16.29 -4.56
CA PRO A 177 11.77 17.25 -4.91
C PRO A 177 11.15 17.97 -3.71
N SER A 178 11.22 17.39 -2.52
CA SER A 178 10.79 18.06 -1.27
C SER A 178 11.77 19.12 -0.76
N MET A 179 12.98 19.19 -1.31
CA MET A 179 13.94 20.24 -0.97
C MET A 179 13.67 21.43 -1.90
N HIS A 180 13.54 22.63 -1.34
CA HIS A 180 13.12 23.82 -2.09
C HIS A 180 11.82 23.62 -2.88
N SER A 181 10.85 22.87 -2.33
CA SER A 181 9.51 22.77 -2.93
C SER A 181 8.83 24.13 -2.98
N PHE A 182 7.77 24.26 -3.78
CA PHE A 182 6.97 25.48 -3.76
C PHE A 182 6.25 25.59 -2.42
N VAL A 183 6.36 26.75 -1.78
CA VAL A 183 5.67 27.11 -0.55
C VAL A 183 4.71 28.25 -0.87
N TYR A 184 3.41 27.98 -0.78
CA TYR A 184 2.41 29.03 -0.97
C TYR A 184 2.63 30.17 0.05
N ASP A 185 2.34 31.40 -0.36
CA ASP A 185 2.56 32.62 0.43
C ASP A 185 4.04 32.97 0.73
N ARG A 186 5.01 32.17 0.30
CA ARG A 186 6.45 32.41 0.54
C ARG A 186 7.33 32.35 -0.71
N SER A 187 7.12 31.36 -1.58
CA SER A 187 7.94 31.14 -2.77
C SER A 187 7.62 32.18 -3.86
N PRO A 188 8.64 32.74 -4.55
CA PRO A 188 8.42 33.63 -5.67
C PRO A 188 7.71 32.90 -6.82
N PHE A 189 6.82 33.61 -7.52
CA PHE A 189 6.09 33.07 -8.67
C PHE A 189 6.03 34.08 -9.81
N ILE A 190 6.22 33.56 -11.02
CA ILE A 190 6.06 34.24 -12.30
C ILE A 190 4.99 33.51 -13.11
N GLN A 191 3.97 34.26 -13.51
CA GLN A 191 2.79 33.73 -14.20
C GLN A 191 3.10 33.09 -15.57
N HIS A 192 4.14 33.57 -16.25
CA HIS A 192 4.60 33.04 -17.53
C HIS A 192 5.77 32.08 -17.32
N GLU A 193 5.88 31.06 -18.18
CA GLU A 193 6.96 30.08 -18.16
C GLU A 193 8.23 30.66 -18.81
N VAL A 194 8.93 31.55 -18.09
CA VAL A 194 10.10 32.30 -18.60
C VAL A 194 11.43 31.79 -18.04
N VAL A 195 11.38 31.00 -16.98
CA VAL A 195 12.58 30.47 -16.32
C VAL A 195 13.02 29.19 -17.05
N GLY A 196 14.11 29.30 -17.79
CA GLY A 196 14.70 28.20 -18.55
C GLY A 196 15.83 27.49 -17.79
N VAL A 197 16.54 26.58 -18.46
CA VAL A 197 17.76 25.96 -17.89
C VAL A 197 18.92 26.98 -17.90
N SER A 198 19.18 27.62 -19.04
CA SER A 198 20.37 28.48 -19.22
C SER A 198 20.26 29.84 -18.54
N ASN A 199 19.06 30.37 -18.37
CA ASN A 199 18.79 31.69 -17.80
C ASN A 199 18.18 31.62 -16.39
N ALA A 200 18.13 30.44 -15.74
CA ALA A 200 17.46 30.27 -14.45
C ALA A 200 17.98 31.24 -13.38
N LEU A 201 19.31 31.44 -13.36
CA LEU A 201 19.99 32.27 -12.37
C LEU A 201 19.69 33.76 -12.56
N ASP A 202 19.35 34.19 -13.77
CA ASP A 202 19.01 35.59 -14.08
C ASP A 202 17.67 36.02 -13.45
N PHE A 203 16.80 35.05 -13.15
CA PHE A 203 15.50 35.28 -12.52
C PHE A 203 15.51 35.11 -11.00
N MET A 204 16.65 34.84 -10.38
CA MET A 204 16.70 34.64 -8.93
C MET A 204 16.19 35.88 -8.18
N GLY A 205 15.22 35.68 -7.30
CA GLY A 205 14.57 36.77 -6.57
C GLY A 205 13.43 37.47 -7.30
N GLU A 206 13.20 37.19 -8.58
CA GLU A 206 12.11 37.76 -9.37
C GLU A 206 10.75 37.12 -9.06
N GLY A 207 9.68 37.88 -9.28
CA GLY A 207 8.31 37.44 -9.05
C GLY A 207 7.77 37.77 -7.66
N LYS A 208 6.54 37.32 -7.37
CA LYS A 208 5.87 37.58 -6.09
C LYS A 208 5.19 36.32 -5.58
N PRO A 209 5.16 36.08 -4.26
CA PRO A 209 4.39 34.98 -3.71
C PRO A 209 2.92 35.06 -4.11
N VAL A 210 2.35 33.89 -4.40
CA VAL A 210 0.91 33.74 -4.63
C VAL A 210 0.28 33.11 -3.41
N ARG A 211 -0.93 33.60 -3.08
CA ARG A 211 -1.73 33.02 -2.00
C ARG A 211 -1.99 31.55 -2.25
N GLY A 212 -1.84 30.75 -1.20
CA GLY A 212 -2.42 29.41 -1.16
C GLY A 212 -3.91 29.53 -1.40
N GLN A 213 -4.38 28.98 -2.52
CA GLN A 213 -5.82 28.77 -2.67
C GLN A 213 -6.10 27.41 -2.03
N PRO A 214 -7.03 27.29 -1.06
CA PRO A 214 -7.58 25.99 -0.74
C PRO A 214 -8.04 25.36 -2.07
N PRO A 215 -7.99 24.02 -2.23
CA PRO A 215 -8.52 23.38 -3.42
C PRO A 215 -9.93 23.92 -3.60
N VAL A 216 -10.09 24.86 -4.53
CA VAL A 216 -11.40 25.37 -4.90
C VAL A 216 -12.01 24.11 -5.44
N ALA A 217 -12.98 23.55 -4.71
CA ALA A 217 -14.04 22.80 -5.34
C ALA A 217 -14.46 23.72 -6.47
N ARG A 218 -13.98 23.44 -7.70
CA ARG A 218 -14.65 23.95 -8.89
C ARG A 218 -16.02 23.32 -8.72
N GLN A 219 -16.92 24.05 -8.06
CA GLN A 219 -18.33 23.89 -8.20
C GLN A 219 -18.48 23.83 -9.71
N ASN A 220 -18.83 22.63 -10.18
CA ASN A 220 -19.27 22.47 -11.54
C ASN A 220 -20.28 23.60 -11.75
N LEU A 221 -19.97 24.51 -12.68
CA LEU A 221 -20.90 25.55 -13.12
C LEU A 221 -22.14 24.96 -13.82
N PHE A 222 -22.33 23.65 -13.74
CA PHE A 222 -23.49 22.89 -14.17
C PHE A 222 -23.65 21.68 -13.24
N GLU A 223 -24.39 21.82 -12.15
CA GLU A 223 -25.33 20.83 -11.58
C GLU A 223 -25.76 21.31 -10.19
N HIS A 224 -26.90 22.00 -10.15
CA HIS A 224 -27.68 22.20 -8.94
C HIS A 224 -28.29 20.85 -8.53
N VAL A 225 -27.58 20.06 -7.72
CA VAL A 225 -28.21 19.01 -6.91
C VAL A 225 -27.58 19.08 -5.53
N TRP A 226 -28.42 19.40 -4.53
CA TRP A 226 -28.11 19.30 -3.11
C TRP A 226 -27.93 17.82 -2.76
N GLU A 227 -26.71 17.30 -2.77
CA GLU A 227 -26.38 16.02 -2.13
C GLU A 227 -25.25 16.22 -1.10
N PRO A 228 -25.34 15.61 0.09
CA PRO A 228 -24.41 15.88 1.19
C PRO A 228 -22.96 15.50 0.82
N GLU A 229 -22.03 16.42 1.06
CA GLU A 229 -20.62 16.36 0.63
C GLU A 229 -19.73 15.30 1.30
N PHE A 230 -20.29 14.24 1.90
CA PHE A 230 -19.51 13.29 2.70
C PHE A 230 -19.95 11.82 2.53
N ALA A 231 -20.42 11.44 1.34
CA ALA A 231 -20.71 10.04 1.04
C ALA A 231 -19.53 9.37 0.31
N ILE A 232 -19.13 8.21 0.83
CA ILE A 232 -18.18 7.30 0.17
C ILE A 232 -18.75 6.93 -1.19
N GLY A 233 -17.94 7.04 -2.25
CA GLY A 233 -18.35 6.73 -3.62
C GLY A 233 -19.03 7.90 -4.35
N SER A 234 -19.04 9.09 -3.76
CA SER A 234 -19.49 10.33 -4.42
C SER A 234 -18.63 10.74 -5.63
N GLY A 235 -17.48 10.10 -5.81
CA GLY A 235 -16.52 10.41 -6.87
C GLY A 235 -15.80 11.76 -6.67
N LYS A 236 -15.94 12.37 -5.48
CA LYS A 236 -15.28 13.62 -5.09
C LYS A 236 -14.07 13.30 -4.21
N ILE A 237 -12.92 13.82 -4.58
CA ILE A 237 -11.67 13.61 -3.85
C ILE A 237 -11.64 14.56 -2.65
N GLY A 238 -11.48 14.01 -1.45
CA GLY A 238 -11.35 14.79 -0.21
C GLY A 238 -10.25 15.85 -0.28
N SER A 239 -10.48 16.99 0.36
CA SER A 239 -9.53 18.11 0.37
C SER A 239 -8.19 17.76 1.02
N GLU A 240 -8.16 16.76 1.90
CA GLU A 240 -7.00 16.21 2.59
C GLU A 240 -5.95 15.56 1.67
N TYR A 241 -6.35 15.19 0.44
CA TYR A 241 -5.44 14.62 -0.56
C TYR A 241 -4.70 15.68 -1.37
N CYS A 242 -4.94 16.97 -1.10
CA CYS A 242 -4.32 18.10 -1.77
C CYS A 242 -3.67 19.03 -0.74
N SER A 243 -2.39 19.34 -0.89
CA SER A 243 -1.78 20.39 -0.04
C SER A 243 -2.10 21.77 -0.59
N ASN A 244 -2.53 22.66 0.31
CA ASN A 244 -2.68 24.09 0.05
C ASN A 244 -1.45 24.91 0.48
N LYS A 245 -0.41 24.23 1.00
CA LYS A 245 0.82 24.84 1.54
C LYS A 245 2.06 24.50 0.73
N TYR A 246 2.10 23.32 0.13
CA TYR A 246 3.27 22.83 -0.58
C TYR A 246 2.92 22.20 -1.92
N GLN A 247 3.83 22.31 -2.89
CA GLN A 247 3.78 21.54 -4.14
C GLN A 247 5.20 21.20 -4.59
N TRP A 248 5.45 19.97 -5.00
CA TRP A 248 6.65 19.66 -5.79
C TRP A 248 6.66 20.42 -7.13
N LEU A 249 7.86 20.81 -7.54
CA LEU A 249 8.09 21.55 -8.78
C LEU A 249 8.67 20.62 -9.86
N PRO A 250 7.88 20.19 -10.86
CA PRO A 250 8.42 19.50 -12.02
C PRO A 250 9.28 20.46 -12.86
N ALA A 251 10.19 19.87 -13.63
CA ALA A 251 10.85 20.52 -14.75
C ALA A 251 10.07 20.27 -16.04
N ASN A 252 9.98 21.29 -16.89
CA ASN A 252 9.35 21.19 -18.20
C ASN A 252 10.32 20.52 -19.17
N VAL A 253 9.79 19.61 -20.00
CA VAL A 253 10.53 18.85 -21.00
C VAL A 253 9.87 19.06 -22.36
N ARG A 254 10.66 19.35 -23.39
CA ARG A 254 10.21 19.33 -24.80
C ARG A 254 10.84 18.15 -25.54
N PHE A 255 10.35 17.90 -26.75
CA PHE A 255 10.97 16.96 -27.67
C PHE A 255 11.72 17.71 -28.78
N ARG A 256 12.97 17.32 -29.02
CA ARG A 256 13.78 17.80 -30.14
C ARG A 256 13.21 17.27 -31.46
N GLU A 257 13.77 17.72 -32.59
CA GLU A 257 13.33 17.28 -33.93
C GLU A 257 13.51 15.77 -34.15
N ASP A 258 14.57 15.20 -33.58
CA ASP A 258 14.85 13.75 -33.57
C ASP A 258 13.96 12.97 -32.57
N GLY A 259 13.12 13.65 -31.83
CA GLY A 259 12.23 13.10 -30.82
C GLY A 259 12.83 12.99 -29.43
N SER A 260 14.13 13.21 -29.22
CA SER A 260 14.78 13.12 -27.90
C SER A 260 14.27 14.16 -26.90
N ALA A 261 14.29 13.82 -25.61
CA ALA A 261 13.82 14.69 -24.53
C ALA A 261 14.85 15.78 -24.21
N GLU A 262 14.37 16.98 -23.92
CA GLU A 262 15.19 18.12 -23.50
C GLU A 262 14.51 18.92 -22.40
N PHE A 263 15.20 19.20 -21.30
CA PHE A 263 14.70 20.11 -20.28
C PHE A 263 14.65 21.54 -20.80
N THR A 264 13.48 22.15 -20.73
CA THR A 264 13.30 23.58 -21.05
C THR A 264 13.35 24.45 -19.82
N SER A 265 13.17 23.91 -18.61
CA SER A 265 13.35 24.60 -17.33
C SER A 265 14.23 23.78 -16.39
N TYR A 266 14.85 24.41 -15.40
CA TYR A 266 15.80 23.75 -14.51
C TYR A 266 15.15 22.62 -13.68
N VAL A 267 15.91 21.61 -13.29
CA VAL A 267 15.47 20.55 -12.38
C VAL A 267 15.56 21.07 -10.95
N ASN A 268 14.45 20.98 -10.20
CA ASN A 268 14.42 21.47 -8.82
C ASN A 268 15.53 20.81 -7.99
N ASN A 269 16.25 21.63 -7.21
CA ASN A 269 17.38 21.21 -6.39
C ASN A 269 18.59 20.66 -7.18
N LEU A 270 18.74 21.00 -8.46
CA LEU A 270 19.92 20.70 -9.28
C LEU A 270 20.42 21.95 -10.01
N HIS A 271 21.61 22.43 -9.67
CA HIS A 271 22.15 23.69 -10.20
C HIS A 271 22.38 23.62 -11.72
N PRO A 272 21.73 24.48 -12.53
CA PRO A 272 21.66 24.30 -13.99
C PRO A 272 22.98 24.51 -14.73
N THR A 273 23.85 25.40 -14.25
CA THR A 273 25.14 25.69 -14.93
C THR A 273 26.34 24.93 -14.35
N ARG A 274 26.22 24.37 -13.13
CA ARG A 274 27.29 23.59 -12.49
C ARG A 274 27.28 22.14 -12.93
N PHE A 275 26.10 21.61 -13.27
CA PHE A 275 25.92 20.20 -13.60
C PHE A 275 25.30 19.94 -15.00
N PRO A 276 25.77 20.59 -16.08
CA PRO A 276 25.16 20.44 -17.40
C PRO A 276 25.18 18.99 -17.90
N GLU A 277 26.23 18.22 -17.60
CA GLU A 277 26.29 16.80 -17.97
C GLU A 277 25.29 15.94 -17.19
N VAL A 278 24.98 16.29 -15.93
CA VAL A 278 23.94 15.59 -15.15
C VAL A 278 22.57 15.80 -15.78
N TYR A 279 22.28 17.01 -16.29
CA TYR A 279 21.05 17.27 -17.04
C TYR A 279 20.96 16.39 -18.29
N ARG A 280 22.01 16.32 -19.10
CA ARG A 280 22.05 15.46 -20.30
C ARG A 280 21.85 13.98 -19.97
N THR A 281 22.46 13.51 -18.88
CA THR A 281 22.27 12.14 -18.39
C THR A 281 20.81 11.88 -17.99
N ILE A 282 20.17 12.81 -17.28
CA ILE A 282 18.76 12.68 -16.90
C ILE A 282 17.85 12.71 -18.13
N GLU A 283 18.11 13.58 -19.12
CA GLU A 283 17.37 13.62 -20.40
C GLU A 283 17.38 12.26 -21.11
N ARG A 284 18.56 11.62 -21.19
CA ARG A 284 18.68 10.27 -21.76
C ARG A 284 17.93 9.21 -20.94
N LEU A 285 17.89 9.33 -19.60
CA LEU A 285 17.07 8.42 -18.80
C LEU A 285 15.57 8.66 -19.00
N VAL A 286 15.13 9.92 -19.13
CA VAL A 286 13.75 10.25 -19.53
C VAL A 286 13.42 9.61 -20.88
N ASP A 287 14.35 9.63 -21.83
CA ASP A 287 14.16 8.96 -23.11
C ASP A 287 13.94 7.45 -22.97
N GLY A 288 14.65 6.81 -22.05
CA GLY A 288 14.47 5.40 -21.70
C GLY A 288 13.17 5.11 -20.93
N ALA A 289 12.65 6.06 -20.15
CA ALA A 289 11.42 5.87 -19.38
C ALA A 289 10.14 5.98 -20.24
N ILE A 290 10.16 6.83 -21.29
CA ILE A 290 8.97 7.13 -22.09
C ILE A 290 8.32 5.88 -22.71
N PRO A 291 9.05 4.96 -23.38
CA PRO A 291 8.43 3.75 -23.94
C PRO A 291 7.78 2.84 -22.89
N ALA A 292 8.34 2.82 -21.67
CA ALA A 292 7.74 2.08 -20.56
C ALA A 292 6.43 2.75 -20.08
N TRP A 293 6.40 4.08 -20.02
CA TRP A 293 5.17 4.85 -19.74
C TRP A 293 4.12 4.73 -20.85
N ASP A 294 4.52 4.75 -22.12
CA ASP A 294 3.64 4.55 -23.27
C ASP A 294 2.84 3.25 -23.15
N HIS A 295 3.48 2.20 -22.61
CA HIS A 295 2.83 0.91 -22.36
C HIS A 295 2.00 0.89 -21.07
N CYS A 296 2.54 1.35 -19.93
CA CYS A 296 1.89 1.12 -18.64
C CYS A 296 0.76 2.11 -18.31
N LEU A 297 0.74 3.28 -18.94
CA LEU A 297 -0.30 4.27 -18.71
C LEU A 297 -1.61 3.88 -19.39
N ARG A 298 -2.70 3.99 -18.64
CA ARG A 298 -4.07 3.87 -19.16
C ARG A 298 -4.69 5.24 -19.27
N GLU A 299 -4.82 5.75 -20.49
CA GLU A 299 -5.57 6.99 -20.71
C GLU A 299 -7.07 6.72 -20.66
N VAL A 300 -7.81 7.55 -19.93
CA VAL A 300 -9.26 7.40 -19.77
C VAL A 300 -9.99 8.69 -20.16
N SER A 301 -11.14 8.53 -20.80
CA SER A 301 -12.11 9.61 -21.08
C SER A 301 -13.26 9.58 -20.07
N ARG A 302 -13.94 10.71 -19.85
CA ARG A 302 -15.15 10.74 -18.99
C ARG A 302 -16.25 9.77 -19.44
N PHE A 303 -16.33 9.44 -20.74
CA PHE A 303 -17.48 8.76 -21.35
C PHE A 303 -17.17 7.40 -22.00
N ASN A 304 -15.91 6.97 -22.07
CA ASN A 304 -15.55 5.73 -22.77
C ASN A 304 -14.54 4.89 -21.95
N ASP A 305 -14.42 3.62 -22.32
CA ASP A 305 -13.38 2.74 -21.80
C ASP A 305 -12.01 3.22 -22.31
N GLY A 306 -11.02 3.19 -21.42
CA GLY A 306 -9.68 3.74 -21.69
C GLY A 306 -8.91 2.95 -22.75
N THR A 307 -7.88 3.56 -23.32
CA THR A 307 -6.91 2.85 -24.17
C THR A 307 -5.85 2.20 -23.28
N PHE A 308 -5.63 0.90 -23.44
CA PHE A 308 -4.67 0.12 -22.65
C PHE A 308 -3.79 -0.72 -23.60
N ALA A 309 -2.51 -0.90 -23.23
CA ALA A 309 -1.65 -1.91 -23.82
C ALA A 309 -1.76 -3.21 -23.01
N GLY A 310 -1.60 -4.36 -23.65
CA GLY A 310 -1.66 -5.65 -22.97
C GLY A 310 -3.08 -6.01 -22.53
N ARG A 311 -3.23 -6.50 -21.30
CA ARG A 311 -4.45 -7.15 -20.82
C ARG A 311 -5.49 -6.17 -20.29
N ASN A 312 -6.74 -6.38 -20.69
CA ASN A 312 -7.90 -5.59 -20.26
C ASN A 312 -9.01 -6.39 -19.60
N LYS A 313 -8.91 -7.71 -19.63
CA LYS A 313 -9.89 -8.65 -19.06
C LYS A 313 -9.18 -9.61 -18.12
N SER A 314 -9.90 -10.11 -17.13
CA SER A 314 -9.42 -11.18 -16.27
C SER A 314 -9.16 -12.45 -17.06
N ARG A 315 -8.18 -13.23 -16.62
CA ARG A 315 -7.92 -14.60 -17.11
C ARG A 315 -9.03 -15.59 -16.76
N PHE A 316 -9.95 -15.21 -15.88
CA PHE A 316 -11.03 -16.04 -15.35
C PHE A 316 -12.41 -15.49 -15.74
N GLU A 317 -13.43 -16.34 -15.64
CA GLU A 317 -14.81 -15.88 -15.72
C GLU A 317 -15.15 -14.95 -14.56
N ARG A 318 -15.96 -13.93 -14.86
CA ARG A 318 -16.38 -12.98 -13.84
C ARG A 318 -17.47 -13.66 -13.00
N ILE A 319 -17.17 -13.89 -11.72
CA ILE A 319 -18.13 -14.45 -10.76
C ILE A 319 -18.83 -13.27 -10.07
N ASN A 320 -20.09 -13.06 -10.42
CA ASN A 320 -20.95 -12.02 -9.82
C ASN A 320 -21.95 -12.59 -8.82
N GLU A 321 -22.11 -13.92 -8.80
CA GLU A 321 -23.06 -14.61 -7.94
C GLU A 321 -22.55 -16.02 -7.66
N ALA A 322 -22.50 -16.41 -6.38
CA ALA A 322 -22.26 -17.77 -5.93
C ALA A 322 -22.75 -17.92 -4.49
N SER A 323 -23.47 -18.99 -4.17
CA SER A 323 -23.96 -19.27 -2.82
C SER A 323 -23.25 -20.48 -2.22
N ASP A 324 -22.97 -20.41 -0.92
CA ASP A 324 -22.43 -21.52 -0.14
C ASP A 324 -23.33 -22.76 -0.11
N GLU A 325 -24.60 -22.63 -0.50
CA GLU A 325 -25.59 -23.72 -0.62
C GLU A 325 -25.44 -24.53 -1.91
N ASN A 326 -24.73 -23.99 -2.91
CA ASN A 326 -24.49 -24.72 -4.14
C ASN A 326 -23.42 -25.80 -3.90
N GLY A 327 -23.86 -27.05 -3.74
CA GLY A 327 -23.01 -28.23 -3.53
C GLY A 327 -21.92 -28.42 -4.60
N ASP A 328 -22.17 -28.00 -5.85
CA ASP A 328 -21.23 -28.15 -6.97
C ASP A 328 -19.96 -27.29 -6.83
N LEU A 329 -19.96 -26.33 -5.89
CA LEU A 329 -18.82 -25.45 -5.61
C LEU A 329 -17.84 -26.03 -4.58
N TRP A 330 -18.18 -27.17 -3.99
CA TRP A 330 -17.49 -27.71 -2.82
C TRP A 330 -16.98 -29.13 -3.06
N THR A 331 -15.83 -29.44 -2.47
CA THR A 331 -15.24 -30.77 -2.50
C THR A 331 -14.84 -31.24 -1.09
N PRO A 332 -15.04 -32.53 -0.75
CA PRO A 332 -15.82 -33.51 -1.54
C PRO A 332 -17.31 -33.19 -1.49
N GLU A 333 -18.11 -33.82 -2.37
CA GLU A 333 -19.58 -33.72 -2.35
C GLU A 333 -20.16 -34.20 -1.01
N PHE A 334 -21.32 -33.67 -0.62
CA PHE A 334 -21.97 -34.04 0.63
C PHE A 334 -22.44 -35.49 0.62
N ASN A 335 -22.10 -36.24 1.67
CA ASN A 335 -22.53 -37.63 1.84
C ASN A 335 -22.73 -37.97 3.32
N VAL A 336 -23.98 -38.24 3.72
CA VAL A 336 -24.34 -38.51 5.12
C VAL A 336 -23.51 -39.66 5.72
N LYS A 337 -23.41 -40.79 5.02
CA LYS A 337 -22.72 -41.99 5.53
C LYS A 337 -21.22 -41.78 5.73
N GLU A 338 -20.60 -40.96 4.88
CA GLU A 338 -19.18 -40.62 5.02
C GLU A 338 -18.97 -39.63 6.16
N PHE A 339 -19.72 -38.54 6.17
CA PHE A 339 -19.45 -37.41 7.05
C PHE A 339 -19.93 -37.63 8.48
N PHE A 340 -21.01 -38.38 8.69
CA PHE A 340 -21.48 -38.75 10.02
C PHE A 340 -20.38 -39.43 10.84
N HIS A 341 -19.63 -40.35 10.24
CA HIS A 341 -18.53 -41.07 10.88
C HIS A 341 -17.17 -40.39 10.72
N LYS A 342 -17.09 -39.25 10.04
CA LYS A 342 -15.82 -38.57 9.79
C LYS A 342 -15.30 -37.94 11.07
N ASP A 343 -13.99 -38.08 11.27
CA ASP A 343 -13.26 -37.52 12.41
C ASP A 343 -13.03 -36.02 12.18
N VAL A 344 -14.07 -35.23 12.49
CA VAL A 344 -14.07 -33.78 12.43
C VAL A 344 -14.47 -33.29 13.81
N GLU A 345 -13.51 -32.72 14.54
CA GLU A 345 -13.76 -32.17 15.88
C GLU A 345 -14.66 -30.93 15.78
N LEU A 346 -15.79 -30.97 16.47
CA LEU A 346 -16.67 -29.82 16.70
C LEU A 346 -16.33 -29.21 18.06
N THR A 347 -16.31 -27.89 18.12
CA THR A 347 -16.13 -27.12 19.35
C THR A 347 -17.38 -27.22 20.21
N HIS A 348 -17.24 -26.99 21.51
CA HIS A 348 -18.38 -26.88 22.42
C HIS A 348 -19.43 -25.87 21.96
N GLN A 349 -19.03 -24.77 21.30
CA GLN A 349 -19.98 -23.79 20.78
C GLN A 349 -20.77 -24.34 19.59
N GLU A 350 -20.09 -24.92 18.60
CA GLU A 350 -20.75 -25.50 17.42
C GLU A 350 -21.73 -26.63 17.81
N LEU A 351 -21.39 -27.42 18.83
CA LEU A 351 -22.28 -28.46 19.35
C LEU A 351 -23.50 -27.89 20.09
N ARG A 352 -23.35 -26.75 20.79
CA ARG A 352 -24.47 -26.04 21.43
C ARG A 352 -25.40 -25.39 20.41
N ASP A 353 -24.84 -24.70 19.42
CA ASP A 353 -25.61 -24.04 18.36
C ASP A 353 -26.48 -25.07 17.62
N LEU A 354 -25.91 -26.26 17.36
CA LEU A 354 -26.61 -27.41 16.80
C LEU A 354 -27.77 -27.91 17.67
N GLU A 355 -27.56 -27.94 18.99
CA GLU A 355 -28.59 -28.38 19.94
C GLU A 355 -29.74 -27.36 19.98
N GLU A 356 -29.42 -26.06 20.07
CA GLU A 356 -30.38 -24.94 20.07
C GLU A 356 -31.27 -24.92 18.80
N GLU A 357 -30.69 -25.12 17.61
CA GLU A 357 -31.45 -25.18 16.36
C GLU A 357 -32.50 -26.31 16.37
N CYS A 358 -32.16 -27.48 16.92
CA CYS A 358 -33.07 -28.63 17.00
C CYS A 358 -34.19 -28.46 18.04
N TYR A 359 -33.97 -27.67 19.10
CA TYR A 359 -35.04 -27.34 20.06
C TYR A 359 -36.15 -26.52 19.42
N HIS A 360 -35.83 -25.63 18.47
CA HIS A 360 -36.81 -24.77 17.80
C HIS A 360 -37.67 -25.48 16.75
N GLU A 361 -37.25 -26.64 16.25
CA GLU A 361 -37.96 -27.40 15.20
C GLU A 361 -38.73 -28.63 15.71
N SER A 362 -38.63 -28.98 17.00
CA SER A 362 -39.28 -30.17 17.57
C SER A 362 -40.75 -29.93 18.00
N GLU A 363 -41.64 -30.92 17.75
CA GLU A 363 -43.06 -30.86 18.16
C GLU A 363 -43.26 -31.04 19.69
N ASP A 364 -42.30 -31.65 20.39
CA ASP A 364 -42.26 -31.87 21.85
C ASP A 364 -40.86 -31.53 22.40
N PRO A 365 -40.60 -30.26 22.78
CA PRO A 365 -39.30 -29.86 23.29
C PRO A 365 -39.01 -30.49 24.67
N VAL A 366 -37.91 -31.23 24.77
CA VAL A 366 -37.33 -31.66 26.05
C VAL A 366 -36.81 -30.41 26.78
N GLU A 367 -36.99 -30.28 28.10
CA GLU A 367 -36.47 -29.11 28.86
C GLU A 367 -34.94 -29.01 28.71
N PHE A 368 -34.46 -27.92 28.10
CA PHE A 368 -33.04 -27.56 28.07
C PHE A 368 -32.60 -27.13 29.47
N ASP A 369 -31.74 -27.93 30.11
CA ASP A 369 -31.20 -27.64 31.44
C ASP A 369 -29.95 -26.75 31.32
N GLU A 370 -30.17 -25.42 31.33
CA GLU A 370 -29.11 -24.41 31.27
C GLU A 370 -28.05 -24.59 32.37
N ASP A 371 -28.45 -25.08 33.55
CA ASP A 371 -27.55 -25.27 34.69
C ASP A 371 -26.59 -26.44 34.47
N GLU A 372 -27.05 -27.56 33.89
CA GLU A 372 -26.21 -28.71 33.56
C GLU A 372 -25.25 -28.41 32.39
N ASP A 373 -25.68 -27.70 31.35
CA ASP A 373 -24.77 -27.32 30.25
C ASP A 373 -23.67 -26.36 30.75
N GLN A 374 -24.05 -25.36 31.56
CA GLN A 374 -23.09 -24.42 32.15
C GLN A 374 -22.09 -25.12 33.07
N ARG A 375 -22.52 -26.15 33.81
CA ARG A 375 -21.64 -27.02 34.62
C ARG A 375 -20.66 -27.79 33.75
N ARG A 376 -21.12 -28.49 32.71
CA ARG A 376 -20.27 -29.28 31.80
C ARG A 376 -19.22 -28.41 31.14
N MET A 377 -19.59 -27.20 30.73
CA MET A 377 -18.66 -26.24 30.17
C MET A 377 -17.59 -25.82 31.20
N ASN A 378 -17.98 -25.48 32.42
CA ASN A 378 -17.05 -25.13 33.50
C ASN A 378 -16.08 -26.27 33.84
N GLU A 379 -16.51 -27.52 33.66
CA GLU A 379 -15.72 -28.73 33.89
C GLU A 379 -14.95 -29.23 32.66
N GLY A 380 -15.10 -28.58 31.50
CA GLY A 380 -14.47 -29.00 30.24
C GLY A 380 -14.99 -30.34 29.70
N LEU A 381 -16.15 -30.79 30.16
CA LEU A 381 -16.82 -32.00 29.68
C LEU A 381 -17.46 -31.70 28.30
N PRO A 382 -17.48 -32.65 27.35
CA PRO A 382 -18.19 -32.47 26.09
C PRO A 382 -19.68 -32.20 26.36
N PRO A 383 -20.40 -31.43 25.52
CA PRO A 383 -21.85 -31.28 25.63
C PRO A 383 -22.53 -32.65 25.67
N LEU A 384 -23.76 -32.72 26.16
CA LEU A 384 -24.57 -33.91 25.89
C LEU A 384 -24.60 -34.09 24.36
N THR A 385 -24.46 -35.33 23.86
CA THR A 385 -24.50 -35.57 22.42
C THR A 385 -25.75 -34.88 21.88
N PRO A 386 -25.61 -33.88 20.99
CA PRO A 386 -26.77 -33.13 20.52
C PRO A 386 -27.79 -34.13 20.00
N ASN A 387 -29.05 -34.02 20.42
CA ASN A 387 -30.12 -34.92 19.96
C ASN A 387 -30.54 -34.51 18.55
N VAL A 388 -29.61 -34.65 17.61
CA VAL A 388 -29.73 -34.25 16.22
C VAL A 388 -29.64 -35.50 15.34
N ASP A 389 -30.29 -35.47 14.19
CA ASP A 389 -30.23 -36.62 13.28
C ASP A 389 -28.85 -36.77 12.61
N ASP A 390 -28.63 -37.96 12.01
CA ASP A 390 -27.38 -38.31 11.35
C ASP A 390 -27.05 -37.34 10.19
N GLU A 391 -28.07 -36.79 9.53
CA GLU A 391 -27.92 -35.90 8.37
C GLU A 391 -27.39 -34.53 8.81
N THR A 392 -27.96 -33.95 9.86
CA THR A 392 -27.55 -32.69 10.48
C THR A 392 -26.12 -32.75 11.00
N MET A 393 -25.75 -33.84 11.70
CA MET A 393 -24.36 -34.04 12.14
C MET A 393 -23.41 -34.19 10.97
N ALA A 394 -23.80 -34.92 9.93
CA ALA A 394 -22.99 -35.07 8.74
C ALA A 394 -22.81 -33.72 8.04
N GLU A 395 -23.84 -32.89 7.97
CA GLU A 395 -23.80 -31.58 7.32
C GLU A 395 -22.83 -30.65 8.02
N VAL A 396 -22.90 -30.48 9.35
CA VAL A 396 -21.96 -29.58 10.06
C VAL A 396 -20.50 -30.06 9.93
N LYS A 397 -20.28 -31.38 10.00
CA LYS A 397 -18.95 -31.95 9.74
C LYS A 397 -18.50 -31.70 8.30
N TRP A 398 -19.40 -31.80 7.33
CA TRP A 398 -19.12 -31.48 5.93
C TRP A 398 -18.83 -29.98 5.73
N LEU A 399 -19.62 -29.07 6.30
CA LEU A 399 -19.40 -27.62 6.21
C LEU A 399 -18.02 -27.21 6.74
N LYS A 400 -17.58 -27.84 7.83
CA LYS A 400 -16.24 -27.62 8.42
C LYS A 400 -15.12 -28.27 7.61
N TYR A 401 -15.39 -29.43 7.01
CA TYR A 401 -14.40 -30.18 6.25
C TYR A 401 -14.25 -29.69 4.80
N ARG A 402 -15.33 -29.31 4.13
CA ARG A 402 -15.39 -29.02 2.69
C ARG A 402 -14.42 -27.92 2.29
N ASP A 403 -13.91 -28.03 1.06
CA ASP A 403 -13.06 -27.01 0.45
C ASP A 403 -13.64 -26.47 -0.85
N ALA A 404 -13.30 -25.23 -1.19
CA ALA A 404 -13.83 -24.58 -2.38
C ALA A 404 -13.14 -25.12 -3.64
N ILE A 405 -13.95 -25.48 -4.64
CA ILE A 405 -13.47 -25.79 -5.98
C ILE A 405 -13.16 -24.48 -6.68
N LEU A 406 -11.87 -24.13 -6.74
CA LEU A 406 -11.43 -22.90 -7.37
C LEU A 406 -11.56 -23.00 -8.90
N PRO A 407 -12.13 -21.99 -9.58
CA PRO A 407 -12.33 -22.01 -11.03
C PRO A 407 -11.00 -22.14 -11.78
N ASP A 408 -11.00 -22.74 -12.95
CA ASP A 408 -9.85 -22.75 -13.84
C ASP A 408 -9.88 -21.53 -14.79
N PRO A 409 -8.72 -21.13 -15.36
CA PRO A 409 -8.68 -20.02 -16.29
C PRO A 409 -9.48 -20.33 -17.55
N LYS A 410 -9.95 -19.27 -18.21
CA LYS A 410 -10.57 -19.33 -19.53
C LYS A 410 -9.62 -19.97 -20.55
N PRO A 411 -10.13 -20.45 -21.70
CA PRO A 411 -9.29 -20.71 -22.86
C PRO A 411 -8.39 -19.50 -23.16
N PHE A 412 -7.12 -19.78 -23.44
CA PHE A 412 -6.12 -18.75 -23.68
C PHE A 412 -6.43 -17.96 -24.96
N GLU A 413 -6.41 -16.63 -24.86
CA GLU A 413 -6.48 -15.69 -25.98
C GLU A 413 -5.15 -14.93 -26.09
N GLU A 414 -4.67 -14.73 -27.32
CA GLU A 414 -3.44 -13.95 -27.52
C GLU A 414 -3.65 -12.49 -27.10
N VAL A 415 -2.67 -11.95 -26.37
CA VAL A 415 -2.69 -10.58 -25.87
C VAL A 415 -1.75 -9.71 -26.68
N ASP A 416 -2.26 -8.57 -27.14
CA ASP A 416 -1.47 -7.56 -27.84
C ASP A 416 -0.84 -6.58 -26.85
N TYR A 417 0.46 -6.76 -26.63
CA TYR A 417 1.27 -5.92 -25.75
C TYR A 417 1.80 -4.66 -26.44
N ALA A 418 1.47 -4.40 -27.72
CA ALA A 418 1.90 -3.16 -28.36
C ALA A 418 1.26 -1.92 -27.69
N PRO A 419 2.05 -0.88 -27.37
CA PRO A 419 1.52 0.36 -26.80
C PRO A 419 0.46 1.00 -27.71
N LYS A 420 -0.61 1.51 -27.10
CA LYS A 420 -1.74 2.16 -27.80
C LYS A 420 -1.62 3.68 -27.91
N GLN A 421 -0.51 4.22 -27.43
CA GLN A 421 -0.21 5.65 -27.44
C GLN A 421 1.30 5.86 -27.56
N SER A 422 1.68 7.05 -28.02
CA SER A 422 3.03 7.58 -27.88
C SER A 422 2.94 8.95 -27.22
N LEU A 423 3.53 9.10 -26.03
CA LEU A 423 3.62 10.37 -25.32
C LEU A 423 4.40 11.39 -26.15
N ARG A 424 5.43 10.98 -26.89
CA ARG A 424 6.23 11.87 -27.76
C ARG A 424 5.38 12.47 -28.87
N GLU A 425 4.61 11.64 -29.57
CA GLU A 425 3.77 12.11 -30.67
C GLU A 425 2.63 12.98 -30.16
N LYS A 426 1.95 12.51 -29.10
CA LYS A 426 0.76 13.15 -28.55
C LYS A 426 1.06 14.51 -27.92
N PHE A 427 2.16 14.59 -27.18
CA PHE A 427 2.57 15.79 -26.46
C PHE A 427 3.76 16.47 -27.13
N LYS A 428 3.98 16.26 -28.43
CA LYS A 428 5.06 16.90 -29.21
C LYS A 428 5.08 18.42 -29.05
N LYS A 429 3.90 19.03 -29.03
CA LYS A 429 3.73 20.49 -28.94
C LYS A 429 3.84 21.01 -27.51
N ASP A 430 3.19 20.34 -26.57
CA ASP A 430 3.07 20.83 -25.19
C ASP A 430 4.24 20.40 -24.31
N GLY A 431 4.92 19.31 -24.66
CA GLY A 431 5.97 18.72 -23.83
C GLY A 431 5.41 17.97 -22.62
N LEU A 432 6.32 17.54 -21.74
CA LEU A 432 6.02 16.85 -20.49
C LEU A 432 6.44 17.70 -19.28
N GLN A 433 5.96 17.32 -18.10
CA GLN A 433 6.42 17.82 -16.81
C GLN A 433 6.93 16.64 -15.98
N ILE A 434 8.21 16.67 -15.59
CA ILE A 434 8.87 15.55 -14.91
C ILE A 434 9.49 16.02 -13.61
N ILE A 435 9.23 15.29 -12.53
CA ILE A 435 9.87 15.46 -11.23
C ILE A 435 11.01 14.44 -11.14
N VAL A 436 12.16 14.87 -10.64
CA VAL A 436 13.38 14.04 -10.56
C VAL A 436 13.81 13.86 -9.11
N LYS A 437 14.19 12.63 -8.74
CA LYS A 437 14.92 12.31 -7.51
C LYS A 437 16.09 11.42 -7.81
N MET A 438 17.22 11.68 -7.16
CA MET A 438 18.37 10.78 -7.10
C MET A 438 18.72 10.61 -5.63
N ALA A 439 18.85 9.37 -5.18
CA ALA A 439 19.17 9.07 -3.79
C ALA A 439 20.15 7.90 -3.68
N SER A 440 20.96 7.94 -2.61
CA SER A 440 21.79 6.83 -2.16
C SER A 440 21.26 6.32 -0.83
N ILE A 441 21.04 5.02 -0.71
CA ILE A 441 20.85 4.36 0.58
C ILE A 441 22.19 3.77 0.99
N GLU A 442 22.72 4.21 2.13
CA GLU A 442 24.03 3.84 2.65
C GLU A 442 23.84 3.01 3.93
N LEU A 443 24.45 1.81 3.96
CA LEU A 443 24.47 0.91 5.11
C LEU A 443 25.90 0.75 5.61
N THR A 444 26.05 0.71 6.93
CA THR A 444 27.35 0.51 7.60
C THR A 444 27.26 -0.68 8.55
N PRO A 445 28.38 -1.25 9.01
CA PRO A 445 28.36 -2.29 10.05
C PRO A 445 27.56 -1.90 11.31
N GLU A 446 27.52 -0.61 11.65
CA GLU A 446 26.77 -0.06 12.80
C GLU A 446 25.27 0.13 12.49
N LYS A 447 24.92 0.32 11.21
CA LYS A 447 23.55 0.45 10.71
C LYS A 447 23.33 -0.53 9.55
N PRO A 448 23.30 -1.85 9.83
CA PRO A 448 23.43 -2.87 8.79
C PRO A 448 22.12 -3.19 8.07
N GLU A 449 20.98 -2.64 8.52
CA GLU A 449 19.64 -2.96 8.03
C GLU A 449 18.83 -1.70 7.69
N PHE A 450 18.29 -1.68 6.48
CA PHE A 450 17.28 -0.72 6.04
C PHE A 450 15.87 -1.28 6.29
N PRO A 451 15.01 -0.60 7.05
CA PRO A 451 13.67 -1.10 7.38
C PRO A 451 12.74 -1.06 6.18
N ALA A 452 11.68 -1.88 6.23
CA ALA A 452 10.64 -1.86 5.21
C ALA A 452 9.92 -0.50 5.15
N GLY A 453 9.60 -0.06 3.93
CA GLY A 453 8.84 1.17 3.71
C GLY A 453 7.36 1.03 4.05
N SER A 454 6.68 2.17 4.22
CA SER A 454 5.21 2.20 4.30
C SER A 454 4.58 2.13 2.91
N TRP A 455 3.40 1.52 2.83
CA TRP A 455 2.55 1.60 1.64
C TRP A 455 2.21 3.05 1.30
N HIS A 456 2.42 3.45 0.05
CA HIS A 456 2.13 4.81 -0.41
C HIS A 456 1.85 4.89 -1.91
N LEU A 457 1.28 6.04 -2.31
CA LEU A 457 1.23 6.52 -3.68
C LEU A 457 2.18 7.71 -3.81
N GLU A 458 2.54 8.05 -5.04
CA GLU A 458 3.44 9.16 -5.28
C GLU A 458 2.70 10.48 -5.34
N GLY A 459 3.22 11.43 -4.56
CA GLY A 459 2.74 12.79 -4.50
C GLY A 459 1.33 12.99 -3.95
N GLN A 460 0.84 14.22 -4.13
CA GLN A 460 -0.50 14.67 -3.74
C GLN A 460 -1.32 15.12 -4.95
N MET A 461 -2.61 15.39 -4.78
CA MET A 461 -3.54 15.75 -5.86
C MET A 461 -3.15 17.00 -6.66
N ASN A 462 -2.48 17.96 -6.03
CA ASN A 462 -1.94 19.15 -6.68
C ASN A 462 -0.72 18.87 -7.57
N GLU A 463 -0.06 17.73 -7.38
CA GLU A 463 1.14 17.33 -8.13
C GLU A 463 0.81 16.47 -9.36
N LYS A 464 -0.41 15.93 -9.43
CA LYS A 464 -0.96 15.23 -10.62
C LYS A 464 -0.03 14.14 -11.18
N ILE A 465 0.70 13.42 -10.33
CA ILE A 465 1.60 12.36 -10.77
C ILE A 465 0.78 11.22 -11.39
N ALA A 466 1.06 10.91 -12.66
CA ALA A 466 0.39 9.89 -13.44
C ALA A 466 1.15 8.55 -13.46
N ALA A 467 2.49 8.59 -13.46
CA ALA A 467 3.33 7.40 -13.47
C ALA A 467 4.70 7.65 -12.83
N THR A 468 5.34 6.55 -12.44
CA THR A 468 6.68 6.49 -11.88
C THR A 468 7.57 5.67 -12.81
N ALA A 469 8.84 6.05 -12.92
CA ALA A 469 9.92 5.19 -13.41
C ALA A 469 11.07 5.21 -12.39
N LEU A 470 11.58 4.04 -12.06
CA LEU A 470 12.70 3.83 -11.15
C LEU A 470 13.82 3.12 -11.90
N TYR A 471 15.05 3.56 -11.71
CA TYR A 471 16.24 2.90 -12.24
C TYR A 471 17.27 2.72 -11.14
N TYR A 472 17.60 1.46 -10.83
CA TYR A 472 18.59 1.09 -9.83
C TYR A 472 19.94 0.94 -10.54
N PHE A 473 20.85 1.89 -10.37
CA PHE A 473 22.07 1.98 -11.20
C PHE A 473 23.35 1.54 -10.49
N ASP A 474 23.32 1.33 -9.17
CA ASP A 474 24.50 0.91 -8.41
C ASP A 474 24.05 0.29 -7.08
N SER A 475 24.39 -0.97 -6.83
CA SER A 475 24.09 -1.71 -5.61
C SER A 475 25.25 -2.61 -5.20
N GLU A 476 25.87 -2.33 -4.07
CA GLU A 476 27.05 -3.05 -3.58
C GLU A 476 26.81 -3.57 -2.15
N ASN A 477 27.23 -4.81 -1.89
CA ASN A 477 27.22 -5.43 -0.57
C ASN A 477 25.87 -5.40 0.17
N VAL A 478 24.76 -5.53 -0.56
CA VAL A 478 23.39 -5.60 0.00
C VAL A 478 22.65 -6.83 -0.50
N VAL A 479 21.80 -7.41 0.34
CA VAL A 479 20.89 -8.48 -0.09
C VAL A 479 19.85 -7.93 -1.08
N PRO A 480 19.27 -8.77 -1.95
CA PRO A 480 18.22 -8.35 -2.88
C PRO A 480 17.04 -7.64 -2.18
N SER A 481 16.53 -6.58 -2.80
CA SER A 481 15.37 -5.82 -2.35
C SER A 481 14.26 -5.86 -3.39
N ARG A 482 13.02 -5.65 -2.93
CA ARG A 482 11.79 -5.78 -3.72
C ARG A 482 10.91 -4.55 -3.58
N LEU A 483 10.09 -4.31 -4.59
CA LEU A 483 8.92 -3.43 -4.49
C LEU A 483 7.65 -4.28 -4.48
N SER A 484 6.89 -4.19 -3.39
CA SER A 484 5.55 -4.78 -3.30
C SER A 484 4.53 -3.84 -3.91
N PHE A 485 3.52 -4.38 -4.60
CA PHE A 485 2.46 -3.63 -5.26
C PHE A 485 1.08 -4.11 -4.84
N ARG A 486 0.16 -3.16 -4.67
CA ARG A 486 -1.26 -3.44 -4.42
C ARG A 486 -2.14 -2.34 -5.01
N MET A 487 -3.39 -2.67 -5.29
CA MET A 487 -4.37 -1.72 -5.84
C MET A 487 -5.67 -1.78 -5.05
N GLN A 488 -6.40 -0.66 -5.04
CA GLN A 488 -7.74 -0.62 -4.50
C GLN A 488 -8.71 -1.40 -5.40
N THR A 489 -9.64 -2.12 -4.80
CA THR A 489 -10.81 -2.73 -5.46
C THR A 489 -12.04 -1.86 -5.23
N SER A 490 -13.18 -2.22 -5.85
CA SER A 490 -14.45 -1.52 -5.60
C SER A 490 -14.80 -1.54 -4.10
N SER A 491 -15.22 -0.39 -3.58
CA SER A 491 -15.79 -0.28 -2.22
C SER A 491 -17.19 -0.89 -2.12
N TYR A 492 -17.83 -1.13 -3.26
CA TYR A 492 -19.15 -1.76 -3.37
C TYR A 492 -19.03 -3.23 -3.76
N LEU A 493 -17.92 -3.88 -3.40
CA LEU A 493 -17.69 -5.26 -3.80
C LEU A 493 -18.82 -6.20 -3.33
N ASN A 494 -19.39 -5.93 -2.15
CA ASN A 494 -20.55 -6.65 -1.62
C ASN A 494 -21.84 -6.41 -2.41
N ASP A 495 -21.99 -5.27 -3.08
CA ASP A 495 -23.14 -5.00 -3.95
C ASP A 495 -22.93 -5.58 -5.37
N GLU A 496 -21.66 -5.67 -5.79
CA GLU A 496 -21.26 -6.22 -7.09
C GLU A 496 -21.25 -7.75 -7.13
N ILE A 497 -21.03 -8.40 -5.97
CA ILE A 497 -20.95 -9.85 -5.83
C ILE A 497 -22.03 -10.35 -4.88
N LYS A 498 -22.96 -11.14 -5.40
CA LYS A 498 -24.09 -11.70 -4.65
C LYS A 498 -23.73 -13.06 -4.05
N ALA A 499 -23.80 -13.16 -2.73
CA ALA A 499 -23.52 -14.43 -2.04
C ALA A 499 -24.76 -15.07 -1.38
N GLY A 500 -25.81 -14.30 -1.13
CA GLY A 500 -26.84 -14.64 -0.14
C GLY A 500 -26.46 -14.12 1.25
N GLN A 501 -27.41 -14.07 2.18
CA GLN A 501 -27.16 -13.56 3.54
C GLN A 501 -26.19 -14.50 4.28
N ASP A 502 -25.05 -13.97 4.72
CA ASP A 502 -23.98 -14.71 5.43
C ASP A 502 -23.43 -15.96 4.70
N ARG A 503 -23.54 -16.01 3.37
CA ARG A 503 -23.13 -17.14 2.52
C ARG A 503 -21.89 -16.85 1.65
N TYR A 504 -20.87 -16.22 2.24
CA TYR A 504 -19.72 -15.68 1.48
C TYR A 504 -18.51 -16.62 1.34
N ASN A 505 -18.49 -17.76 2.04
CA ASN A 505 -17.27 -18.56 2.26
C ASN A 505 -16.60 -19.00 0.96
N TYR A 506 -17.40 -19.39 -0.05
CA TYR A 506 -16.86 -19.79 -1.35
C TYR A 506 -16.13 -18.63 -2.04
N LEU A 507 -16.80 -17.48 -2.14
CA LEU A 507 -16.29 -16.29 -2.81
C LEU A 507 -15.05 -15.74 -2.10
N GLU A 508 -15.03 -15.77 -0.77
CA GLU A 508 -13.86 -15.36 0.01
C GLU A 508 -12.63 -16.20 -0.32
N ARG A 509 -12.79 -17.53 -0.45
CA ARG A 509 -11.70 -18.44 -0.85
C ARG A 509 -11.27 -18.20 -2.30
N VAL A 510 -12.20 -17.88 -3.20
CA VAL A 510 -11.90 -17.59 -4.61
C VAL A 510 -11.11 -16.29 -4.75
N PHE A 511 -11.50 -15.22 -4.06
CA PHE A 511 -10.89 -13.89 -4.19
C PHE A 511 -9.77 -13.61 -3.19
N GLY A 512 -9.65 -14.43 -2.14
CA GLY A 512 -8.64 -14.24 -1.10
C GLY A 512 -8.88 -12.98 -0.30
N THR A 513 -10.15 -12.63 -0.09
CA THR A 513 -10.57 -11.48 0.68
C THR A 513 -11.87 -11.80 1.38
N ASP A 514 -12.02 -11.31 2.60
CA ASP A 514 -13.26 -11.51 3.34
C ASP A 514 -14.36 -10.60 2.79
N LEU A 515 -15.60 -11.08 2.83
CA LEU A 515 -16.82 -10.45 2.34
C LEU A 515 -17.89 -10.46 3.45
N GLY A 516 -19.11 -9.95 3.19
CA GLY A 516 -20.21 -9.97 4.17
C GLY A 516 -20.14 -8.90 5.27
N MET A 517 -20.92 -9.02 6.36
CA MET A 517 -20.96 -8.00 7.43
C MET A 517 -19.63 -7.88 8.20
N GLN A 518 -18.90 -8.98 8.36
CA GLN A 518 -17.58 -8.99 9.01
C GLN A 518 -16.44 -8.56 8.07
N GLY A 519 -16.54 -8.81 6.75
CA GLY A 519 -15.56 -8.35 5.75
C GLY A 519 -15.83 -6.95 5.18
N GLY A 520 -17.10 -6.55 5.08
CA GLY A 520 -17.57 -5.34 4.40
C GLY A 520 -17.56 -4.07 5.25
N LEU A 521 -17.65 -4.20 6.57
CA LEU A 521 -17.54 -3.05 7.50
C LEU A 521 -16.12 -2.83 8.01
N ALA A 522 -15.19 -3.79 7.82
CA ALA A 522 -13.91 -3.80 8.53
C ALA A 522 -12.66 -4.20 7.73
N ARG A 523 -12.75 -4.63 6.45
CA ARG A 523 -11.58 -5.17 5.75
C ARG A 523 -11.30 -4.50 4.40
N SER A 524 -9.99 -4.38 4.13
CA SER A 524 -9.38 -3.52 3.12
C SER A 524 -9.87 -3.86 1.70
N CYS A 525 -10.51 -2.90 1.02
CA CYS A 525 -10.77 -2.89 -0.43
C CYS A 525 -9.46 -2.74 -1.21
N VAL A 526 -8.49 -3.61 -0.94
CA VAL A 526 -7.15 -3.60 -1.50
C VAL A 526 -6.73 -5.05 -1.76
N GLN A 527 -6.22 -5.28 -2.97
CA GLN A 527 -5.69 -6.56 -3.40
C GLN A 527 -4.20 -6.44 -3.68
N SER A 528 -3.42 -7.35 -3.10
CA SER A 528 -1.99 -7.47 -3.38
C SER A 528 -1.80 -8.01 -4.80
N TYR A 529 -0.95 -7.35 -5.58
CA TYR A 529 -0.58 -7.79 -6.93
C TYR A 529 0.68 -8.66 -6.94
N GLY A 530 1.52 -8.53 -5.91
CA GLY A 530 2.78 -9.25 -5.79
C GLY A 530 3.95 -8.29 -5.55
N ASP A 531 5.16 -8.81 -5.78
CA ASP A 531 6.41 -8.08 -5.58
C ASP A 531 7.28 -8.24 -6.82
N VAL A 532 8.04 -7.20 -7.17
CA VAL A 532 9.03 -7.24 -8.25
C VAL A 532 10.42 -7.04 -7.67
N ASP A 533 11.36 -7.91 -8.05
CA ASP A 533 12.77 -7.76 -7.68
C ASP A 533 13.35 -6.49 -8.30
N THR A 534 14.26 -5.84 -7.58
CA THR A 534 14.88 -4.59 -8.02
C THR A 534 16.41 -4.71 -8.01
N PRO A 535 17.00 -5.57 -8.86
CA PRO A 535 18.45 -5.65 -8.99
C PRO A 535 19.02 -4.38 -9.62
N GLU A 536 20.35 -4.22 -9.52
CA GLU A 536 21.08 -3.23 -10.31
C GLU A 536 20.83 -3.45 -11.82
N GLY A 537 20.74 -2.34 -12.57
CA GLY A 537 20.47 -2.34 -14.00
C GLY A 537 18.98 -2.39 -14.37
N ARG A 538 18.07 -2.59 -13.41
CA ARG A 538 16.63 -2.68 -13.70
C ARG A 538 15.96 -1.31 -13.79
N LEU A 539 15.30 -1.07 -14.92
CA LEU A 539 14.26 -0.06 -15.10
C LEU A 539 12.91 -0.66 -14.69
N LEU A 540 12.15 0.06 -13.87
CA LEU A 540 10.80 -0.31 -13.44
C LEU A 540 9.86 0.88 -13.60
N ALA A 541 8.79 0.73 -14.39
CA ALA A 541 7.79 1.78 -14.60
C ALA A 541 6.38 1.29 -14.31
N PHE A 542 5.57 2.14 -13.68
CA PHE A 542 4.20 1.80 -13.30
C PHE A 542 3.31 3.05 -13.18
N PRO A 543 2.00 2.94 -13.49
CA PRO A 543 1.06 4.02 -13.28
C PRO A 543 0.84 4.28 -11.79
N ASN A 544 0.54 5.53 -11.42
CA ASN A 544 0.33 5.96 -10.03
C ASN A 544 -1.02 5.50 -9.45
N VAL A 545 -1.59 4.40 -9.97
CA VAL A 545 -2.70 3.65 -9.35
C VAL A 545 -2.21 2.55 -8.41
N PHE A 546 -0.95 2.14 -8.56
CA PHE A 546 -0.32 1.15 -7.70
C PHE A 546 0.19 1.79 -6.41
N GLN A 547 -0.40 1.39 -5.29
CA GLN A 547 0.26 1.57 -4.00
C GLN A 547 1.47 0.65 -3.97
N HIS A 548 2.60 1.17 -3.48
CA HIS A 548 3.81 0.39 -3.38
C HIS A 548 4.56 0.61 -2.07
N ARG A 549 5.41 -0.36 -1.72
CA ARG A 549 6.37 -0.26 -0.61
C ARG A 549 7.66 -0.98 -0.97
N VAL A 550 8.77 -0.48 -0.43
CA VAL A 550 10.07 -1.15 -0.51
C VAL A 550 10.21 -2.17 0.61
N SER A 551 10.76 -3.35 0.31
CA SER A 551 11.10 -4.35 1.32
C SER A 551 12.26 -3.89 2.19
N SER A 552 12.37 -4.42 3.41
CA SER A 552 13.63 -4.30 4.15
C SER A 552 14.76 -5.00 3.38
N PHE A 553 15.99 -4.57 3.63
CA PHE A 553 17.21 -5.22 3.16
C PHE A 553 18.36 -4.89 4.11
N LYS A 554 19.41 -5.71 4.07
CA LYS A 554 20.59 -5.59 4.94
C LYS A 554 21.88 -5.84 4.19
N LEU A 555 23.01 -5.56 4.85
CA LEU A 555 24.34 -5.89 4.35
C LEU A 555 24.46 -7.40 4.06
N GLN A 556 25.12 -7.73 2.95
CA GLN A 556 25.44 -9.11 2.62
C GLN A 556 26.65 -9.60 3.44
N ASP A 557 27.74 -8.83 3.45
CA ASP A 557 28.87 -8.93 4.36
C ASP A 557 28.72 -7.84 5.44
N PRO A 558 28.30 -8.18 6.68
CA PRO A 558 28.03 -7.20 7.72
C PRO A 558 29.29 -6.48 8.23
N THR A 559 30.49 -6.89 7.80
CA THR A 559 31.76 -6.27 8.20
C THR A 559 32.17 -5.11 7.30
N LYS A 560 31.50 -4.93 6.17
CA LYS A 560 31.82 -3.89 5.18
C LYS A 560 30.60 -2.98 4.96
N PRO A 561 30.82 -1.71 4.61
CA PRO A 561 29.72 -0.87 4.15
C PRO A 561 29.12 -1.41 2.85
N GLY A 562 27.91 -0.96 2.54
CA GLY A 562 27.20 -1.31 1.31
C GLY A 562 26.19 -0.24 0.98
N HIS A 563 25.76 -0.19 -0.27
CA HIS A 563 24.86 0.87 -0.73
C HIS A 563 23.88 0.39 -1.78
N ARG A 564 22.85 1.19 -1.98
CA ARG A 564 21.84 1.02 -3.00
C ARG A 564 21.40 2.37 -3.54
N ARG A 565 21.70 2.63 -4.81
CA ARG A 565 21.50 3.92 -5.47
C ARG A 565 20.52 3.81 -6.61
N PHE A 566 19.64 4.80 -6.70
CA PHE A 566 18.58 4.81 -7.69
C PHE A 566 18.17 6.22 -8.10
N MET A 567 17.63 6.30 -9.31
CA MET A 567 16.95 7.49 -9.82
C MET A 567 15.45 7.19 -9.90
N ALA A 568 14.63 8.16 -9.51
CA ALA A 568 13.19 8.14 -9.69
C ALA A 568 12.76 9.33 -10.57
N LEU A 569 11.92 9.04 -11.55
CA LEU A 569 11.27 10.00 -12.41
C LEU A 569 9.75 9.86 -12.20
N TRP A 570 9.08 10.97 -11.93
CA TRP A 570 7.62 11.01 -11.88
C TRP A 570 7.09 11.87 -13.00
N LEU A 571 6.24 11.26 -13.83
CA LEU A 571 5.53 11.94 -14.89
C LEU A 571 4.30 12.61 -14.29
N VAL A 572 4.21 13.93 -14.40
CA VAL A 572 2.97 14.68 -14.17
C VAL A 572 2.04 14.45 -15.35
N ASP A 573 0.75 14.24 -15.09
CA ASP A 573 -0.30 14.05 -16.10
C ASP A 573 -0.15 15.09 -17.24
N PRO A 574 0.28 14.68 -18.45
CA PRO A 574 0.56 15.60 -19.54
C PRO A 574 -0.69 16.35 -20.05
N HIS A 575 -1.90 15.92 -19.69
CA HIS A 575 -3.14 16.67 -19.96
C HIS A 575 -3.34 17.87 -19.02
N ARG A 576 -2.48 18.03 -18.02
CA ARG A 576 -2.54 19.05 -16.98
C ARG A 576 -1.20 19.76 -16.87
N ARG A 577 -1.21 21.09 -16.90
CA ARG A 577 -0.03 21.92 -16.63
C ARG A 577 -0.11 22.42 -15.18
N ILE A 578 0.82 22.00 -14.33
CA ILE A 578 0.94 22.48 -12.95
C ILE A 578 2.07 23.50 -12.81
N LEU A 579 2.18 24.16 -11.65
CA LEU A 579 3.31 25.05 -11.35
C LEU A 579 4.61 24.26 -11.48
N SER A 580 5.56 24.79 -12.25
CA SER A 580 6.85 24.17 -12.52
C SER A 580 8.00 25.11 -12.20
N THR A 581 9.22 24.59 -12.32
CA THR A 581 10.44 25.42 -12.30
C THR A 581 10.50 26.44 -13.44
N ALA A 582 9.63 26.36 -14.46
CA ALA A 582 9.51 27.42 -15.46
C ALA A 582 8.78 28.67 -14.95
N ASN A 583 8.00 28.52 -13.88
CA ASN A 583 7.26 29.60 -13.22
C ASN A 583 7.93 30.09 -11.94
N VAL A 584 8.77 29.26 -11.33
CA VAL A 584 9.37 29.51 -10.02
C VAL A 584 10.88 29.56 -10.22
N PRO A 585 11.51 30.73 -10.06
CA PRO A 585 12.96 30.84 -10.12
C PRO A 585 13.66 30.03 -9.03
N PRO A 586 14.97 29.72 -9.18
CA PRO A 586 15.75 29.09 -8.13
C PRO A 586 15.62 29.85 -6.82
N GLN A 587 15.35 29.10 -5.75
CA GLN A 587 15.05 29.63 -4.41
C GLN A 587 16.27 29.56 -3.48
N GLN A 588 17.34 28.89 -3.93
CA GLN A 588 18.55 28.61 -3.17
C GLN A 588 19.36 29.89 -2.94
N LYS A 589 19.46 30.35 -1.69
CA LYS A 589 20.24 31.55 -1.36
C LYS A 589 21.73 31.42 -1.71
N ASP A 590 22.30 30.23 -1.59
CA ASP A 590 23.70 29.94 -1.90
C ASP A 590 24.02 29.95 -3.40
N TRP A 591 23.00 29.94 -4.28
CA TRP A 591 23.20 30.07 -5.73
C TRP A 591 23.26 31.54 -6.17
N TRP A 592 22.93 32.49 -5.29
CA TRP A 592 22.96 33.90 -5.61
C TRP A 592 24.39 34.40 -5.78
N THR A 593 24.70 34.87 -6.98
CA THR A 593 26.02 35.43 -7.33
C THR A 593 25.98 36.94 -7.58
N GLY A 594 24.83 37.58 -7.37
CA GLY A 594 24.67 39.02 -7.56
C GLY A 594 25.44 39.84 -6.52
N SER A 595 25.91 41.02 -6.92
CA SER A 595 26.73 41.91 -6.08
C SER A 595 25.93 42.77 -5.09
N GLY A 596 24.59 42.67 -5.09
CA GLY A 596 23.68 43.46 -4.25
C GLY A 596 23.13 42.71 -3.04
N GLU A 597 22.13 43.30 -2.38
CA GLU A 597 21.39 42.64 -1.30
C GLU A 597 20.74 41.33 -1.80
N VAL A 598 20.83 40.28 -0.99
CA VAL A 598 20.22 38.99 -1.28
C VAL A 598 18.70 39.19 -1.34
N PRO A 599 18.02 38.82 -2.45
CA PRO A 599 16.58 38.97 -2.55
C PRO A 599 15.84 38.23 -1.43
N SER A 600 14.84 38.87 -0.83
CA SER A 600 14.03 38.29 0.26
C SER A 600 13.25 37.05 -0.15
N GLY A 601 13.05 36.84 -1.46
CA GLY A 601 12.42 35.65 -2.02
C GLY A 601 13.25 34.37 -1.87
N LEU A 602 14.58 34.46 -1.67
CA LEU A 602 15.46 33.30 -1.53
C LEU A 602 15.39 32.71 -0.12
N MET A 603 15.65 31.40 -0.02
CA MET A 603 15.66 30.62 1.22
C MET A 603 17.07 30.14 1.52
N ASP A 604 17.47 30.22 2.79
CA ASP A 604 18.65 29.48 3.23
C ASP A 604 18.34 27.99 3.44
N ILE A 605 19.41 27.21 3.67
CA ILE A 605 19.31 25.77 3.79
C ILE A 605 18.49 25.33 5.01
N GLU A 606 18.48 26.12 6.09
CA GLU A 606 17.75 25.80 7.32
C GLU A 606 16.25 26.02 7.14
N GLU A 607 15.87 27.15 6.52
CA GLU A 607 14.49 27.44 6.12
C GLU A 607 13.97 26.35 5.18
N ALA A 608 14.74 25.98 4.14
CA ALA A 608 14.37 24.92 3.21
C ALA A 608 14.18 23.56 3.90
N ARG A 609 15.08 23.19 4.83
CA ARG A 609 14.97 21.97 5.65
C ARG A 609 13.73 21.99 6.55
N ALA A 610 13.40 23.14 7.14
CA ALA A 610 12.21 23.29 7.98
C ALA A 610 10.91 23.14 7.17
N HIS A 611 10.83 23.74 5.97
CA HIS A 611 9.69 23.53 5.06
C HIS A 611 9.57 22.09 4.61
N ARG A 612 10.68 21.44 4.25
CA ARG A 612 10.69 20.00 3.93
C ARG A 612 10.14 19.15 5.07
N LEU A 613 10.55 19.42 6.31
CA LEU A 613 10.09 18.66 7.47
C LEU A 613 8.57 18.80 7.68
N LYS A 614 8.02 20.00 7.49
CA LYS A 614 6.58 20.26 7.52
C LYS A 614 5.84 19.52 6.40
N LEU A 615 6.34 19.57 5.16
CA LEU A 615 5.80 18.81 4.03
C LEU A 615 5.81 17.30 4.28
N MET A 616 6.90 16.75 4.84
CA MET A 616 6.96 15.34 5.23
C MET A 616 6.00 15.02 6.37
N GLY A 617 5.75 15.98 7.27
CA GLY A 617 4.69 15.91 8.27
C GLY A 617 3.31 15.77 7.65
N GLU A 618 2.94 16.67 6.72
CA GLU A 618 1.66 16.64 5.99
C GLU A 618 1.45 15.31 5.26
N ARG A 619 2.46 14.82 4.55
CA ARG A 619 2.37 13.54 3.83
C ARG A 619 2.28 12.33 4.76
N THR A 620 2.91 12.41 5.93
CA THR A 620 2.79 11.35 6.96
C THR A 620 1.40 11.35 7.58
N ALA A 621 0.86 12.54 7.88
CA ALA A 621 -0.50 12.71 8.40
C ALA A 621 -1.54 12.26 7.36
N GLU A 622 -1.38 12.60 6.09
CA GLU A 622 -2.22 12.10 5.00
C GLU A 622 -2.13 10.57 4.87
N LYS A 623 -0.94 9.96 5.01
CA LYS A 623 -0.81 8.50 5.10
C LYS A 623 -1.57 7.93 6.29
N SER A 624 -1.53 8.59 7.44
CA SER A 624 -2.30 8.19 8.63
C SER A 624 -3.81 8.39 8.45
N ILE A 625 -4.25 9.45 7.77
CA ILE A 625 -5.65 9.72 7.44
C ILE A 625 -6.14 8.71 6.40
N LYS A 626 -5.33 8.32 5.40
CA LYS A 626 -5.62 7.21 4.48
C LYS A 626 -5.82 5.91 5.22
N SER A 627 -5.02 5.64 6.26
CA SER A 627 -5.21 4.48 7.13
C SER A 627 -6.40 4.63 8.08
N ASN A 628 -6.69 5.85 8.57
CA ASN A 628 -7.74 6.11 9.57
C ASN A 628 -9.12 6.37 8.97
N ILE A 629 -9.25 6.91 7.75
CA ILE A 629 -10.52 6.99 7.03
C ILE A 629 -10.98 5.57 6.69
N VAL A 630 -10.06 4.69 6.28
CA VAL A 630 -10.33 3.25 6.18
C VAL A 630 -10.88 2.69 7.51
N ILE A 631 -10.48 3.25 8.67
CA ILE A 631 -10.96 2.87 10.00
C ILE A 631 -12.25 3.59 10.44
N ILE A 632 -12.46 4.87 10.09
CA ILE A 632 -13.61 5.70 10.52
C ILE A 632 -14.85 5.42 9.68
N ILE A 633 -14.68 5.03 8.40
CA ILE A 633 -15.73 4.44 7.56
C ILE A 633 -16.41 3.26 8.28
N MET A 634 -15.67 2.54 9.16
CA MET A 634 -16.15 1.39 9.91
C MET A 634 -17.16 1.73 11.03
N HIS A 635 -17.40 3.02 11.35
CA HIS A 635 -18.17 3.40 12.55
C HIS A 635 -19.39 4.31 12.29
N PHE A 636 -19.62 4.81 11.07
CA PHE A 636 -20.67 5.81 10.83
C PHE A 636 -22.03 5.26 10.37
N THR A 637 -22.17 3.95 10.13
CA THR A 637 -23.45 3.32 9.72
C THR A 637 -24.32 2.81 10.87
N THR A 638 -23.91 2.96 12.13
CA THR A 638 -24.63 2.41 13.31
C THR A 638 -25.53 3.40 14.06
N LEU A 639 -25.84 4.57 13.49
CA LEU A 639 -26.73 5.55 14.13
C LEU A 639 -27.99 5.82 13.32
N LEU A 640 -28.79 4.80 12.97
CA LEU A 640 -30.20 4.99 12.59
C LEU A 640 -31.02 3.70 12.52
N THR A 641 -31.05 2.90 13.59
CA THR A 641 -32.20 2.04 13.96
C THR A 641 -31.99 1.48 15.37
N SER A 642 -32.22 2.31 16.38
CA SER A 642 -32.34 1.85 17.76
C SER A 642 -33.44 2.62 18.47
N ALA A 643 -34.67 2.17 18.24
CA ALA A 643 -35.79 2.44 19.13
C ALA A 643 -36.68 1.21 19.18
N ILE A 644 -36.95 0.75 20.42
CA ILE A 644 -37.74 -0.42 20.83
C ILE A 644 -36.90 -1.72 20.79
N ALA A 645 -36.53 -2.39 21.86
CA ALA A 645 -37.07 -2.46 23.22
C ALA A 645 -35.98 -2.51 24.30
N LEU A 646 -36.30 -1.95 25.46
CA LEU A 646 -35.52 -1.90 26.70
C LEU A 646 -36.01 -3.00 27.66
N ALA A 647 -35.04 -3.56 28.40
CA ALA A 647 -35.14 -4.38 29.64
C ALA A 647 -35.63 -5.84 29.46
N SER A 648 -35.03 -6.89 30.04
CA SER A 648 -33.96 -7.12 31.03
C SER A 648 -33.84 -8.66 31.10
N THR A 649 -32.69 -9.32 31.04
CA THR A 649 -31.85 -9.75 32.19
C THR A 649 -30.57 -10.44 31.70
N ALA A 650 -29.55 -10.48 32.55
CA ALA A 650 -28.19 -10.93 32.31
C ALA A 650 -27.97 -12.45 32.41
N ALA A 651 -27.11 -13.03 31.57
CA ALA A 651 -26.16 -14.16 31.81
C ALA A 651 -25.52 -14.56 30.46
N SER A 652 -24.27 -14.17 30.20
CA SER A 652 -23.05 -15.01 30.11
C SER A 652 -22.93 -15.92 28.88
N GLN A 653 -22.24 -15.41 27.84
CA GLN A 653 -21.77 -16.18 26.69
C GLN A 653 -20.56 -17.07 27.03
N PRO A 654 -20.35 -18.20 26.32
CA PRO A 654 -19.26 -19.12 26.55
C PRO A 654 -18.04 -18.89 25.62
N THR A 655 -16.85 -19.11 26.17
CA THR A 655 -15.53 -18.65 25.73
C THR A 655 -14.89 -19.44 24.58
N ALA A 656 -14.55 -18.75 23.48
CA ALA A 656 -13.62 -19.21 22.46
C ALA A 656 -12.20 -19.40 23.05
N ARG A 657 -11.48 -20.46 22.64
CA ARG A 657 -10.05 -20.64 22.98
C ARG A 657 -9.25 -19.42 22.47
N GLN A 658 -8.87 -18.56 23.41
CA GLN A 658 -8.14 -17.32 23.16
C GLN A 658 -6.73 -17.63 22.63
N ALA A 659 -6.28 -16.84 21.64
CA ALA A 659 -4.90 -16.84 21.18
C ALA A 659 -3.94 -16.56 22.35
N PRO A 660 -2.69 -17.08 22.32
CA PRO A 660 -1.78 -16.85 23.42
C PRO A 660 -1.47 -15.37 23.57
N THR A 661 -1.83 -14.78 24.72
CA THR A 661 -1.67 -13.34 24.98
C THR A 661 -0.97 -13.11 26.31
N ALA A 662 -0.07 -12.14 26.38
CA ALA A 662 0.51 -11.67 27.63
C ALA A 662 0.48 -10.14 27.68
N ASN A 663 -0.55 -9.60 28.32
CA ASN A 663 -0.80 -8.17 28.42
C ASN A 663 -0.95 -7.72 29.87
N ALA A 664 -0.42 -6.54 30.18
CA ALA A 664 -0.82 -5.76 31.34
C ALA A 664 -2.04 -4.89 30.97
N VAL A 665 -3.05 -4.86 31.84
CA VAL A 665 -4.18 -3.95 31.71
C VAL A 665 -3.90 -2.73 32.57
N ILE A 666 -3.73 -1.58 31.93
CA ILE A 666 -3.55 -0.32 32.65
C ILE A 666 -4.82 0.53 32.56
N MET A 667 -5.14 1.23 33.64
CA MET A 667 -6.18 2.24 33.68
C MET A 667 -5.59 3.60 33.28
N ILE A 668 -6.11 4.17 32.21
CA ILE A 668 -5.89 5.57 31.85
C ILE A 668 -6.93 6.40 32.59
N VAL A 669 -6.48 7.33 33.42
CA VAL A 669 -7.35 8.29 34.10
C VAL A 669 -7.07 9.68 33.54
N ASN A 670 -8.12 10.37 33.11
CA ASN A 670 -8.07 11.79 32.80
C ASN A 670 -8.96 12.55 33.79
N SER A 671 -8.33 13.30 34.69
CA SER A 671 -9.03 14.02 35.74
C SER A 671 -9.82 15.22 35.22
N ALA A 672 -9.56 15.71 34.01
CA ALA A 672 -10.24 16.89 33.45
C ALA A 672 -11.65 16.59 32.92
N ASP A 673 -11.87 15.36 32.41
CA ASP A 673 -13.16 14.91 31.88
C ASP A 673 -13.76 13.73 32.68
N HIS A 674 -13.10 13.34 33.78
CA HIS A 674 -13.44 12.20 34.62
C HIS A 674 -13.48 10.84 33.89
N SER A 675 -12.85 10.74 32.72
CA SER A 675 -12.80 9.48 31.97
C SER A 675 -11.81 8.48 32.60
N ARG A 676 -12.18 7.20 32.54
CA ARG A 676 -11.38 6.06 32.97
C ARG A 676 -11.47 4.97 31.92
N GLN A 677 -10.37 4.68 31.24
CA GLN A 677 -10.36 3.74 30.12
C GLN A 677 -9.34 2.61 30.35
N PRO A 678 -9.76 1.33 30.37
CA PRO A 678 -8.83 0.20 30.44
C PRO A 678 -8.19 -0.01 29.08
N VAL A 679 -6.87 -0.16 29.06
CA VAL A 679 -6.12 -0.43 27.84
C VAL A 679 -5.15 -1.58 28.07
N ARG A 680 -4.97 -2.42 27.05
CA ARG A 680 -4.06 -3.58 27.08
C ARG A 680 -2.71 -3.17 26.54
N ILE A 681 -1.66 -3.38 27.33
CA ILE A 681 -0.26 -3.15 26.98
C ILE A 681 0.44 -4.50 26.94
N PRO A 682 0.94 -4.96 25.77
CA PRO A 682 1.71 -6.19 25.71
C PRO A 682 2.95 -6.11 26.60
N LEU A 683 3.22 -7.19 27.35
CA LEU A 683 4.40 -7.26 28.21
C LEU A 683 5.67 -7.22 27.35
N ALA A 684 6.69 -6.52 27.86
CA ALA A 684 7.98 -6.27 27.20
C ALA A 684 7.91 -5.54 25.85
N GLN A 685 6.78 -4.91 25.51
CA GLN A 685 6.63 -4.08 24.31
C GLN A 685 6.27 -2.64 24.64
N LEU A 686 7.07 -1.71 24.13
CA LEU A 686 6.81 -0.28 24.27
C LEU A 686 5.60 0.10 23.41
N THR A 687 4.53 0.59 24.05
CA THR A 687 3.23 0.80 23.43
C THR A 687 2.78 2.26 23.58
N THR A 688 2.16 2.82 22.55
CA THR A 688 1.58 4.18 22.58
C THR A 688 0.12 4.13 22.14
N LEU A 689 -0.69 5.05 22.67
CA LEU A 689 -2.11 5.18 22.42
C LEU A 689 -2.48 6.66 22.33
N ASN A 690 -3.57 6.97 21.62
CA ASN A 690 -4.03 8.36 21.46
C ASN A 690 -5.02 8.75 22.57
N TYR A 691 -4.54 8.84 23.80
CA TYR A 691 -5.31 9.30 24.95
C TYR A 691 -4.64 10.49 25.64
N GLN A 692 -5.45 11.35 26.26
CA GLN A 692 -4.98 12.33 27.23
C GLN A 692 -5.02 11.68 28.62
N VAL A 693 -3.99 11.91 29.42
CA VAL A 693 -3.82 11.26 30.72
C VAL A 693 -3.33 12.24 31.77
N THR A 694 -3.85 12.07 32.98
CA THR A 694 -3.33 12.70 34.20
C THR A 694 -2.75 11.66 35.15
N GLU A 695 -3.23 10.42 35.11
CA GLU A 695 -2.76 9.31 35.95
C GLU A 695 -2.84 7.95 35.22
N LEU A 696 -1.86 7.08 35.46
CA LEU A 696 -1.82 5.69 34.99
C LEU A 696 -1.78 4.71 36.15
N ARG A 697 -2.56 3.62 36.06
CA ARG A 697 -2.58 2.55 37.08
C ARG A 697 -2.47 1.18 36.43
N LEU A 698 -1.76 0.24 37.04
CA LEU A 698 -1.77 -1.15 36.60
C LEU A 698 -2.90 -1.87 37.35
N GLU A 699 -3.90 -2.39 36.64
CA GLU A 699 -5.11 -2.98 37.27
C GLU A 699 -5.07 -4.51 37.27
N SER A 700 -4.67 -5.13 36.16
CA SER A 700 -4.65 -6.58 36.05
C SER A 700 -3.67 -7.08 34.99
N LEU A 701 -3.46 -8.40 34.96
CA LEU A 701 -2.70 -9.09 33.92
C LEU A 701 -3.63 -10.02 33.16
N ASN A 702 -3.50 -10.06 31.85
CA ASN A 702 -4.12 -11.05 30.98
C ASN A 702 -3.01 -11.85 30.30
N VAL A 703 -2.56 -12.89 30.98
CA VAL A 703 -1.53 -13.82 30.52
C VAL A 703 -2.18 -15.19 30.35
N ASN A 704 -2.25 -15.63 29.10
CA ASN A 704 -2.78 -16.91 28.67
C ASN A 704 -1.78 -17.48 27.66
N ILE A 705 -0.66 -18.02 28.14
CA ILE A 705 0.34 -18.70 27.30
C ILE A 705 0.40 -20.15 27.80
N PRO A 706 0.22 -21.17 26.94
CA PRO A 706 0.36 -22.57 27.34
C PRO A 706 1.74 -22.83 27.96
N ASP A 707 1.78 -23.59 29.05
CA ASP A 707 3.01 -24.04 29.71
C ASP A 707 3.88 -22.94 30.37
N ILE A 708 3.39 -21.71 30.51
CA ILE A 708 4.06 -20.62 31.24
C ILE A 708 3.19 -20.20 32.43
N GLU A 709 3.74 -20.26 33.65
CA GLU A 709 3.06 -19.74 34.84
C GLU A 709 2.93 -18.20 34.74
N SER A 710 1.70 -17.71 34.82
CA SER A 710 1.41 -16.28 34.74
C SER A 710 2.08 -15.54 35.91
N PRO A 711 2.84 -14.46 35.67
CA PRO A 711 3.49 -13.69 36.74
C PRO A 711 2.44 -13.10 37.68
N LYS A 712 2.77 -12.95 38.96
CA LYS A 712 1.87 -12.28 39.91
C LYS A 712 1.82 -10.80 39.59
N LEU A 713 0.66 -10.18 39.78
CA LEU A 713 0.44 -8.76 39.49
C LEU A 713 1.43 -7.82 40.20
N GLY A 714 1.87 -8.18 41.41
CA GLY A 714 2.86 -7.41 42.18
C GLY A 714 4.29 -7.49 41.63
N ASP A 715 4.59 -8.46 40.77
CA ASP A 715 5.92 -8.68 40.18
C ASP A 715 6.09 -7.96 38.83
N VAL A 716 5.02 -7.32 38.34
CA VAL A 716 5.02 -6.51 37.11
C VAL A 716 5.04 -5.02 37.44
N VAL A 717 5.95 -4.30 36.80
CA VAL A 717 6.04 -2.84 36.85
C VAL A 717 5.84 -2.27 35.46
N CYS A 718 5.29 -1.07 35.39
CA CYS A 718 5.12 -0.32 34.16
C CYS A 718 5.82 1.04 34.27
N GLN A 719 6.30 1.56 33.16
CA GLN A 719 7.05 2.81 33.09
C GLN A 719 6.62 3.60 31.86
N ARG A 720 6.28 4.87 32.05
CA ARG A 720 5.97 5.79 30.95
C ARG A 720 7.22 6.53 30.48
N TYR A 721 7.29 6.80 29.18
CA TYR A 721 8.33 7.53 28.46
C TYR A 721 7.71 8.60 27.57
N LYS A 722 8.47 9.66 27.29
CA LYS A 722 8.06 10.75 26.40
C LYS A 722 8.39 10.48 24.94
N ASP A 723 9.22 9.47 24.67
CA ASP A 723 9.67 9.10 23.34
C ASP A 723 9.54 7.59 23.08
N LYS A 724 9.57 7.25 21.80
CA LYS A 724 9.37 5.88 21.29
C LYS A 724 10.56 4.95 21.47
N TYR A 725 11.67 5.43 22.02
CA TYR A 725 12.89 4.65 22.24
C TYR A 725 13.04 4.24 23.71
N GLY A 726 12.14 4.69 24.59
CA GLY A 726 12.21 4.36 26.02
C GLY A 726 13.36 5.08 26.74
N VAL A 727 13.83 6.23 26.25
CA VAL A 727 15.03 6.90 26.79
C VAL A 727 14.66 8.03 27.75
N GLN A 728 13.70 8.88 27.38
CA GLN A 728 13.23 10.00 28.19
C GLN A 728 12.07 9.58 29.08
N LEU A 729 12.33 9.51 30.38
CA LEU A 729 11.33 9.14 31.37
C LEU A 729 10.14 10.13 31.37
N GLY A 730 8.94 9.55 31.31
CA GLY A 730 7.66 10.24 31.34
C GLY A 730 6.88 10.05 32.64
N SER A 731 7.33 9.14 33.52
CA SER A 731 6.87 8.94 34.89
C SER A 731 7.99 8.31 35.73
N THR A 732 7.74 8.01 37.00
CA THR A 732 8.45 6.91 37.69
C THR A 732 7.78 5.58 37.39
N GLU A 733 8.41 4.47 37.76
CA GLU A 733 7.78 3.15 37.67
C GLU A 733 6.51 3.13 38.51
N PHE A 734 5.49 2.46 37.99
CA PHE A 734 4.21 2.27 38.66
C PHE A 734 3.81 0.80 38.63
N SER A 735 3.04 0.40 39.64
CA SER A 735 2.55 -0.95 39.84
C SER A 735 1.09 -0.90 40.31
N HIS A 736 0.50 -2.06 40.56
CA HIS A 736 -0.87 -2.13 41.07
C HIS A 736 -1.06 -1.43 42.42
N GLU A 737 -0.04 -1.44 43.29
CA GLU A 737 -0.10 -0.78 44.60
C GLU A 737 0.24 0.72 44.53
N LYS A 738 0.96 1.14 43.48
CA LYS A 738 1.49 2.50 43.36
C LYS A 738 1.23 3.06 41.96
N PRO A 739 0.19 3.87 41.76
CA PRO A 739 -0.10 4.48 40.47
C PRO A 739 0.90 5.59 40.11
N ALA A 740 1.02 5.89 38.82
CA ALA A 740 1.81 7.01 38.31
C ALA A 740 0.92 8.24 38.10
N LEU A 741 1.05 9.24 38.97
CA LEU A 741 0.51 10.57 38.71
C LEU A 741 1.42 11.28 37.69
N ILE A 742 0.89 11.51 36.49
CA ILE A 742 1.66 12.03 35.35
C ILE A 742 1.70 13.56 35.37
N SER A 743 0.55 14.18 35.57
CA SER A 743 0.39 15.64 35.52
C SER A 743 -0.93 16.04 36.15
N THR A 744 -1.00 17.26 36.68
CA THR A 744 -2.25 17.87 37.17
C THR A 744 -3.15 18.36 36.02
N ASN A 745 -2.57 18.56 34.82
CA ASN A 745 -3.30 18.86 33.58
C ASN A 745 -3.18 17.68 32.59
N PRO A 746 -4.19 17.43 31.73
CA PRO A 746 -4.12 16.34 30.75
C PRO A 746 -2.93 16.53 29.81
N VAL A 747 -2.15 15.46 29.63
CA VAL A 747 -1.04 15.40 28.69
C VAL A 747 -1.18 14.16 27.81
N GLU A 748 -0.54 14.16 26.63
CA GLU A 748 -0.55 12.98 25.76
C GLU A 748 -0.03 11.74 26.48
N PHE A 749 -0.61 10.58 26.21
CA PHE A 749 -0.30 9.28 26.83
C PHE A 749 1.19 8.89 26.79
N GLY A 750 1.93 9.33 25.77
CA GLY A 750 3.34 9.00 25.60
C GLY A 750 3.53 7.53 25.21
N TRP A 751 4.56 6.89 25.76
CA TRP A 751 4.91 5.49 25.52
C TRP A 751 4.97 4.74 26.84
N VAL A 752 4.39 3.55 26.95
CA VAL A 752 4.40 2.76 28.18
C VAL A 752 4.97 1.38 27.90
N LEU A 753 5.89 0.95 28.76
CA LEU A 753 6.46 -0.40 28.78
C LEU A 753 6.06 -1.06 30.10
N CYS A 754 5.60 -2.31 30.07
CA CYS A 754 5.33 -3.12 31.26
C CYS A 754 6.21 -4.37 31.23
N TYR A 755 6.89 -4.69 32.33
CA TYR A 755 7.86 -5.79 32.42
C TYR A 755 7.93 -6.38 33.83
N HIS A 756 8.55 -7.55 33.92
CA HIS A 756 8.79 -8.22 35.20
C HIS A 756 9.96 -7.55 35.94
N LYS A 757 9.79 -7.26 37.24
CA LYS A 757 10.71 -6.45 38.06
C LYS A 757 12.17 -6.96 38.07
N ASP A 758 12.37 -8.28 37.93
CA ASP A 758 13.69 -8.93 37.94
C ASP A 758 14.37 -9.08 36.55
N ARG A 759 13.81 -8.47 35.48
CA ARG A 759 14.36 -8.55 34.12
C ARG A 759 14.32 -7.20 33.39
N ALA A 760 14.78 -6.13 34.06
CA ALA A 760 14.97 -4.81 33.46
C ALA A 760 16.15 -4.79 32.46
#